data_AF-A0A6I4QWP6-F1
#
_entry.id   AF-A0A6I4QWP6-F1
#
_cell.length_a   1.000
_cell.length_b   1.000
_cell.length_c   1.000
_cell.angle_alpha   90.00
_cell.angle_beta   90.00
_cell.angle_gamma   90.00
#
_symmetry.space_group_name_H-M   'P 1'
#
loop_
_entity.id
_entity.type
_entity.pdbx_description
1 polymer ?
#
loop_
_entity_poly.entity_id
_entity_poly.type
_entity_poly.pdbx_seq_one_letter_code
_entity_poly.pdbx_strand_id
1 'polypeptide(L)'
;MSHRMYLYNKAVVGSSDDDSQLLMEWGYELPLLLQPLFSAAPRVGANCYNDPGSEEGLYAEAKAGIQALREFYDFIERHAGSLLDDVEAFRTARQKIFQLLDKQACHAWFHLDAWDVFNMADDERRTQAEALLGEIEQANACIREAIACDNPLLLDNCPGVDAPWAGSFRAVLNLGNYDYGWEPLGAQLDEDEDGLEIFCENERNGLRDASGQVLIEPRYQAFFDFDWYSGLACVQHDQRFGYVDRRGREVIACQFEDAFDFVGEHALITEGGRYGLIDRQGRVTVPCQFDGAEALDYTGAYWSVQQGELWGVIDPSGCWMLPAQYQQIHAYEGYYSAKPAQGPQHLFTTRFHDLGAIGLDNINSVSLAEGGKAYLIRRRDGKQWLWCALDEQGQALLPGEYQALDYLHKMQAWRVRDNRQYGLYRHPDGRWLLPCAYTRIELQHGCRGADGSHYCLVRENKRWGLYRGGAQAGWTVEPRFERLESLHENYFNACLDGRWGILDSQGQWLREPLDQAPAERRFVQNDELALVFHAEQAWLLQENGSCQPLAAERALQIVDRYAQFGLSEAQQACLQNSTGDLWQALDAHRRGLVALQAQDYAKARPLLLRAVELGNSDAFNDLGCLLEHADQDYAGALACFQRASDAGSALAARNLGYCYLHGQGCTSDPAQARHYYQLASERGHRAAHLELARLLFDQEPPVGDPDLALQHYLAAWRFGERDESANHLGWLYEQREDYAQAQRYYQHAIGLGHGYAHWRLGRMQQYGLGCPSNPHKAREHLQIACEQEQEAAYLDLAKLLLGEASSQEQALGWLRKAVESAVPGAHELVKELLRQQKKPGLLGRLFGRR
;
A
#
# COMPACT_ATOMS: atom_id res chain seq x y z
N MET A 1 -1.15 11.74 11.16
CA MET A 1 -1.02 12.21 9.77
C MET A 1 -1.08 10.98 8.90
N SER A 2 -1.88 10.98 7.84
CA SER A 2 -1.96 9.87 6.88
C SER A 2 -0.75 9.96 5.93
N HIS A 3 0.03 8.89 5.80
CA HIS A 3 1.11 8.80 4.80
C HIS A 3 0.49 8.47 3.43
N ARG A 4 0.91 9.19 2.37
CA ARG A 4 0.27 9.16 1.06
C ARG A 4 1.29 9.21 -0.10
N MET A 5 0.86 8.79 -1.29
CA MET A 5 1.59 8.92 -2.55
C MET A 5 0.86 9.88 -3.49
N TYR A 6 1.64 10.62 -4.28
CA TYR A 6 1.16 11.67 -5.16
C TYR A 6 1.60 11.42 -6.61
N LEU A 7 0.69 11.48 -7.57
CA LEU A 7 1.02 11.41 -9.00
C LEU A 7 0.82 12.77 -9.65
N TYR A 8 1.82 13.28 -10.35
CA TYR A 8 1.79 14.52 -11.10
C TYR A 8 2.03 14.28 -12.60
N ASN A 9 1.60 15.22 -13.44
CA ASN A 9 2.02 15.36 -14.84
C ASN A 9 2.82 16.66 -15.00
N LYS A 10 4.05 16.53 -15.50
CA LYS A 10 5.09 17.58 -15.49
C LYS A 10 5.73 17.77 -16.84
N ALA A 11 6.07 19.02 -17.16
CA ALA A 11 6.75 19.38 -18.40
C ALA A 11 8.22 18.93 -18.41
N VAL A 12 8.89 19.07 -17.28
CA VAL A 12 10.32 18.81 -17.10
C VAL A 12 10.55 17.93 -15.88
N VAL A 13 11.58 17.10 -15.96
CA VAL A 13 11.99 16.23 -14.85
C VAL A 13 12.86 17.00 -13.87
N GLY A 14 12.54 16.90 -12.58
CA GLY A 14 13.37 17.44 -11.50
C GLY A 14 13.25 18.94 -11.24
N SER A 15 12.27 19.62 -11.85
CA SER A 15 11.93 21.00 -11.54
C SER A 15 10.68 21.09 -10.69
N SER A 16 10.71 21.95 -9.67
CA SER A 16 9.51 22.42 -8.96
C SER A 16 8.78 23.47 -9.82
N ASP A 17 8.52 23.19 -11.10
CA ASP A 17 7.81 24.12 -11.99
C ASP A 17 6.34 24.27 -11.56
N ASP A 18 5.82 25.50 -11.63
CA ASP A 18 4.44 25.90 -11.30
C ASP A 18 3.37 25.23 -12.19
N ASP A 19 3.77 24.61 -13.30
CA ASP A 19 2.86 23.98 -14.29
C ASP A 19 2.52 22.51 -13.98
N SER A 20 2.98 21.93 -12.87
CA SER A 20 2.71 20.52 -12.56
C SER A 20 1.23 20.26 -12.22
N GLN A 21 0.60 19.35 -12.96
CA GLN A 21 -0.79 18.95 -12.72
C GLN A 21 -0.82 17.75 -11.78
N LEU A 22 -1.44 17.90 -10.61
CA LEU A 22 -1.62 16.80 -9.66
C LEU A 22 -2.82 15.95 -10.08
N LEU A 23 -2.59 14.65 -10.22
CA LEU A 23 -3.52 13.69 -10.80
C LEU A 23 -3.98 12.62 -9.82
N MET A 24 -3.30 12.40 -8.69
CA MET A 24 -3.62 11.31 -7.75
C MET A 24 -3.11 11.64 -6.36
N GLU A 25 -3.97 11.52 -5.34
CA GLU A 25 -3.56 11.27 -3.96
C GLU A 25 -4.02 9.87 -3.58
N TRP A 26 -3.09 9.03 -3.16
CA TRP A 26 -3.46 7.70 -2.72
C TRP A 26 -2.68 7.27 -1.48
N GLY A 27 -3.04 6.11 -0.92
CA GLY A 27 -2.41 5.56 0.27
C GLY A 27 -0.94 5.17 0.06
N TYR A 28 -0.57 3.95 0.42
CA TYR A 28 0.83 3.54 0.54
C TYR A 28 1.45 2.95 -0.74
N GLU A 29 0.71 2.88 -1.85
CA GLU A 29 1.15 2.23 -3.10
C GLU A 29 0.61 2.93 -4.36
N LEU A 30 1.27 2.76 -5.51
CA LEU A 30 0.68 3.08 -6.82
C LEU A 30 -0.22 1.91 -7.23
N PRO A 31 -1.55 2.12 -7.36
CA PRO A 31 -2.48 1.05 -7.71
C PRO A 31 -2.06 0.33 -8.98
N LEU A 32 -2.11 -1.01 -8.96
CA LEU A 32 -1.71 -1.85 -10.09
C LEU A 32 -2.38 -1.43 -11.40
N LEU A 33 -3.64 -0.99 -11.34
CA LEU A 33 -4.41 -0.53 -12.49
C LEU A 33 -3.83 0.73 -13.17
N LEU A 34 -3.04 1.53 -12.46
CA LEU A 34 -2.43 2.77 -12.93
C LEU A 34 -0.95 2.64 -13.29
N GLN A 35 -0.31 1.51 -12.94
CA GLN A 35 1.10 1.26 -13.24
C GLN A 35 1.49 1.33 -14.74
N PRO A 36 0.59 1.05 -15.72
CA PRO A 36 0.89 1.29 -17.14
C PRO A 36 1.24 2.73 -17.50
N LEU A 37 0.86 3.71 -16.69
CA LEU A 37 1.31 5.11 -16.84
C LEU A 37 2.85 5.23 -16.79
N PHE A 38 3.52 4.29 -16.13
CA PHE A 38 4.98 4.22 -16.00
C PHE A 38 5.65 3.19 -16.91
N SER A 39 5.01 2.85 -18.03
CA SER A 39 5.53 1.82 -18.95
C SER A 39 6.59 2.33 -19.95
N ALA A 40 6.71 3.64 -20.15
CA ALA A 40 7.53 4.25 -21.19
C ALA A 40 8.63 5.15 -20.61
N ALA A 41 9.89 4.77 -20.86
CA ALA A 41 11.07 5.41 -20.30
C ALA A 41 10.99 5.69 -18.77
N PRO A 42 10.56 4.71 -17.95
CA PRO A 42 10.56 4.85 -16.50
C PRO A 42 11.95 5.18 -15.96
N ARG A 43 12.06 6.13 -15.05
CA ARG A 43 13.33 6.49 -14.40
C ARG A 43 13.11 7.09 -13.02
N VAL A 44 14.06 6.90 -12.12
CA VAL A 44 14.17 7.71 -10.90
C VAL A 44 14.81 9.04 -11.28
N GLY A 45 14.24 10.13 -10.78
CA GLY A 45 14.74 11.48 -10.98
C GLY A 45 14.52 12.33 -9.74
N ALA A 46 14.89 13.61 -9.81
CA ALA A 46 14.73 14.51 -8.68
C ALA A 46 13.26 14.66 -8.28
N ASN A 47 12.97 14.53 -6.99
CA ASN A 47 11.73 14.87 -6.33
C ASN A 47 11.64 16.40 -6.25
N CYS A 48 10.41 16.90 -6.34
CA CYS A 48 10.14 18.30 -6.63
C CYS A 48 9.47 19.07 -5.48
N TYR A 49 8.94 18.40 -4.45
CA TYR A 49 8.09 19.07 -3.44
C TYR A 49 8.64 18.99 -2.03
N ASN A 50 8.90 17.77 -1.55
CA ASN A 50 9.23 17.55 -0.14
C ASN A 50 10.71 17.81 0.19
N ASP A 51 11.62 17.62 -0.79
CA ASP A 51 13.02 18.04 -0.74
C ASP A 51 13.54 18.26 -2.18
N PRO A 52 13.35 19.47 -2.73
CA PRO A 52 13.68 19.80 -4.11
C PRO A 52 15.14 19.46 -4.45
N GLY A 53 15.34 18.50 -5.37
CA GLY A 53 16.67 18.07 -5.83
C GLY A 53 17.16 16.72 -5.28
N SER A 54 16.39 16.06 -4.40
CA SER A 54 16.63 14.69 -3.95
C SER A 54 16.18 13.67 -5.01
N GLU A 55 16.99 12.70 -5.42
CA GLU A 55 16.64 11.76 -6.51
C GLU A 55 15.73 10.59 -6.07
N GLU A 56 14.50 10.89 -5.66
CA GLU A 56 13.59 9.90 -5.07
C GLU A 56 12.16 9.96 -5.62
N GLY A 57 11.95 10.65 -6.73
CA GLY A 57 10.68 10.60 -7.47
C GLY A 57 10.80 9.76 -8.74
N LEU A 58 9.72 9.08 -9.10
CA LEU A 58 9.69 8.24 -10.31
C LEU A 58 9.11 9.05 -11.46
N TYR A 59 9.60 8.84 -12.68
CA TYR A 59 9.15 9.53 -13.88
C TYR A 59 8.93 8.57 -15.03
N ALA A 60 8.01 8.90 -15.95
CA ALA A 60 7.81 8.19 -17.20
C ALA A 60 7.20 9.10 -18.28
N GLU A 61 7.33 8.75 -19.56
CA GLU A 61 6.76 9.53 -20.67
C GLU A 61 5.23 9.45 -20.65
N ALA A 62 4.57 10.60 -20.45
CA ALA A 62 3.14 10.65 -20.19
C ALA A 62 2.30 10.17 -21.36
N LYS A 63 2.57 10.66 -22.57
CA LYS A 63 1.81 10.30 -23.77
C LYS A 63 1.87 8.80 -24.07
N ALA A 64 3.05 8.20 -23.94
CA ALA A 64 3.23 6.77 -24.16
C ALA A 64 2.63 5.94 -23.00
N GLY A 65 2.74 6.41 -21.75
CA GLY A 65 2.08 5.82 -20.60
C GLY A 65 0.55 5.81 -20.70
N ILE A 66 -0.07 6.93 -21.13
CA ILE A 66 -1.52 7.00 -21.37
C ILE A 66 -1.94 6.01 -22.46
N GLN A 67 -1.15 5.89 -23.53
CA GLN A 67 -1.43 4.94 -24.60
C GLN A 67 -1.36 3.49 -24.09
N ALA A 68 -0.33 3.14 -23.30
CA ALA A 68 -0.23 1.81 -22.69
C ALA A 68 -1.39 1.53 -21.72
N LEU A 69 -1.82 2.53 -20.94
CA LEU A 69 -2.99 2.42 -20.08
C LEU A 69 -4.27 2.18 -20.90
N ARG A 70 -4.45 2.87 -22.03
CA ARG A 70 -5.59 2.65 -22.95
C ARG A 70 -5.58 1.22 -23.49
N GLU A 71 -4.44 0.73 -23.94
CA GLU A 71 -4.28 -0.64 -24.44
C GLU A 71 -4.59 -1.68 -23.36
N PHE A 72 -4.20 -1.40 -22.12
CA PHE A 72 -4.53 -2.26 -20.98
C PHE A 72 -6.03 -2.27 -20.67
N TYR A 73 -6.68 -1.12 -20.62
CA TYR A 73 -8.13 -1.05 -20.38
C TYR A 73 -8.94 -1.65 -21.55
N ASP A 74 -8.45 -1.51 -22.79
CA ASP A 74 -9.02 -2.20 -23.95
C ASP A 74 -8.88 -3.71 -23.84
N PHE A 75 -7.74 -4.21 -23.35
CA PHE A 75 -7.55 -5.62 -23.04
C PHE A 75 -8.49 -6.12 -21.95
N ILE A 76 -8.63 -5.38 -20.84
CA ILE A 76 -9.57 -5.70 -19.77
C ILE A 76 -11.01 -5.79 -20.31
N GLU A 77 -11.45 -4.81 -21.12
CA GLU A 77 -12.80 -4.82 -21.69
C GLU A 77 -13.01 -5.96 -22.69
N ARG A 78 -12.01 -6.29 -23.51
CA ARG A 78 -12.07 -7.45 -24.41
C ARG A 78 -12.27 -8.77 -23.65
N HIS A 79 -11.69 -8.87 -22.45
CA HIS A 79 -11.80 -10.01 -21.55
C HIS A 79 -12.79 -9.79 -20.40
N ALA A 80 -13.78 -8.90 -20.59
CA ALA A 80 -14.75 -8.51 -19.57
C ALA A 80 -15.46 -9.72 -18.93
N GLY A 81 -15.80 -10.75 -19.72
CA GLY A 81 -16.47 -11.95 -19.22
C GLY A 81 -15.65 -12.76 -18.20
N SER A 82 -14.31 -12.65 -18.23
CA SER A 82 -13.41 -13.31 -17.27
C SER A 82 -12.89 -12.38 -16.18
N LEU A 83 -12.90 -11.06 -16.41
CA LEU A 83 -12.23 -10.09 -15.53
C LEU A 83 -13.17 -9.14 -14.78
N LEU A 84 -14.36 -8.84 -15.28
CA LEU A 84 -15.22 -7.79 -14.72
C LEU A 84 -16.50 -8.35 -14.11
N ASP A 85 -16.84 -7.86 -12.92
CA ASP A 85 -18.12 -8.12 -12.25
C ASP A 85 -19.20 -7.10 -12.68
N ASP A 86 -18.80 -5.85 -12.96
CA ASP A 86 -19.69 -4.80 -13.48
C ASP A 86 -19.05 -4.05 -14.67
N VAL A 87 -19.46 -4.43 -15.88
CA VAL A 87 -18.94 -3.87 -17.13
C VAL A 87 -19.34 -2.41 -17.32
N GLU A 88 -20.52 -1.98 -16.85
CA GLU A 88 -20.98 -0.60 -17.04
C GLU A 88 -20.31 0.36 -16.05
N ALA A 89 -20.09 -0.08 -14.80
CA ALA A 89 -19.27 0.67 -13.85
C ALA A 89 -17.83 0.81 -14.35
N PHE A 90 -17.23 -0.27 -14.87
CA PHE A 90 -15.91 -0.21 -15.49
C PHE A 90 -15.85 0.78 -16.66
N ARG A 91 -16.83 0.75 -17.58
CA ARG A 91 -16.90 1.70 -18.70
C ARG A 91 -17.01 3.14 -18.23
N THR A 92 -17.78 3.39 -17.18
CA THR A 92 -17.93 4.72 -16.58
C THR A 92 -16.61 5.20 -15.98
N ALA A 93 -15.94 4.38 -15.17
CA ALA A 93 -14.63 4.69 -14.61
C ALA A 93 -13.58 4.93 -15.71
N ARG A 94 -13.51 4.03 -16.70
CA ARG A 94 -12.66 4.15 -17.89
C ARG A 94 -12.87 5.49 -18.60
N GLN A 95 -14.13 5.88 -18.81
CA GLN A 95 -14.46 7.16 -19.43
C GLN A 95 -13.94 8.34 -18.59
N LYS A 96 -14.17 8.35 -17.28
CA LYS A 96 -13.71 9.42 -16.39
C LYS A 96 -12.17 9.52 -16.36
N ILE A 97 -11.48 8.39 -16.19
CA ILE A 97 -10.00 8.31 -16.17
C ILE A 97 -9.43 8.93 -17.45
N PHE A 98 -9.93 8.52 -18.61
CA PHE A 98 -9.39 9.02 -19.86
C PHE A 98 -9.82 10.44 -20.19
N GLN A 99 -11.00 10.89 -19.76
CA GLN A 99 -11.39 12.30 -19.82
C GLN A 99 -10.45 13.16 -18.97
N LEU A 100 -10.12 12.71 -17.76
CA LEU A 100 -9.16 13.36 -16.88
C LEU A 100 -7.78 13.44 -17.52
N LEU A 101 -7.22 12.29 -17.94
CA LEU A 101 -5.89 12.24 -18.54
C LEU A 101 -5.81 13.05 -19.84
N ASP A 102 -6.83 13.02 -20.69
CA ASP A 102 -6.87 13.83 -21.91
C ASP A 102 -6.96 15.34 -21.61
N LYS A 103 -7.62 15.72 -20.50
CA LYS A 103 -7.77 17.11 -20.06
C LYS A 103 -6.52 17.64 -19.35
N GLN A 104 -5.97 16.88 -18.41
CA GLN A 104 -4.97 17.37 -17.44
C GLN A 104 -3.56 16.81 -17.64
N ALA A 105 -3.38 15.65 -18.29
CA ALA A 105 -2.04 15.11 -18.54
C ALA A 105 -1.42 15.70 -19.82
N CYS A 106 -1.35 17.03 -19.91
CA CYS A 106 -0.93 17.78 -21.10
C CYS A 106 0.61 17.91 -21.26
N HIS A 107 1.37 17.51 -20.24
CA HIS A 107 2.82 17.59 -20.19
C HIS A 107 3.54 16.26 -20.48
N ALA A 108 4.85 16.35 -20.72
CA ALA A 108 5.65 15.25 -21.27
C ALA A 108 5.89 14.08 -20.29
N TRP A 109 5.84 14.30 -18.98
CA TRP A 109 6.24 13.30 -17.98
C TRP A 109 5.14 13.07 -16.94
N PHE A 110 4.91 11.82 -16.55
CA PHE A 110 4.34 11.54 -15.24
C PHE A 110 5.43 11.56 -14.18
N HIS A 111 5.07 11.96 -12.96
CA HIS A 111 5.95 11.99 -11.80
C HIS A 111 5.23 11.42 -10.57
N LEU A 112 5.74 10.34 -10.00
CA LEU A 112 5.21 9.76 -8.76
C LEU A 112 6.11 10.16 -7.59
N ASP A 113 5.55 10.90 -6.64
CA ASP A 113 6.17 11.28 -5.37
C ASP A 113 5.61 10.36 -4.27
N ALA A 114 6.50 9.61 -3.63
CA ALA A 114 6.18 8.68 -2.55
C ALA A 114 6.92 9.01 -1.26
N TRP A 115 7.39 10.26 -1.12
CA TRP A 115 8.20 10.74 0.00
C TRP A 115 7.63 10.38 1.37
N ASP A 116 6.33 10.61 1.60
CA ASP A 116 5.67 10.36 2.89
C ASP A 116 5.60 8.88 3.25
N VAL A 117 5.48 8.02 2.25
CA VAL A 117 5.53 6.56 2.41
C VAL A 117 6.97 6.12 2.67
N PHE A 118 7.94 6.67 1.94
CA PHE A 118 9.34 6.32 2.13
C PHE A 118 9.86 6.75 3.51
N ASN A 119 9.28 7.76 4.14
CA ASN A 119 9.60 8.16 5.53
C ASN A 119 9.09 7.20 6.62
N MET A 120 8.38 6.12 6.26
CA MET A 120 7.91 5.12 7.23
C MET A 120 8.98 4.06 7.57
N ALA A 121 10.04 3.98 6.78
CA ALA A 121 11.16 3.08 6.98
C ALA A 121 12.46 3.89 7.14
N ASP A 122 13.44 3.31 7.84
CA ASP A 122 14.76 3.94 8.04
C ASP A 122 15.67 3.84 6.79
N ASP A 123 15.18 3.27 5.69
CA ASP A 123 15.90 3.07 4.43
C ASP A 123 16.04 4.38 3.63
N GLU A 124 17.12 4.53 2.84
CA GLU A 124 17.27 5.68 1.95
C GLU A 124 16.14 5.75 0.91
N ARG A 125 15.39 6.85 0.91
CA ARG A 125 14.20 7.04 0.07
C ARG A 125 14.44 6.85 -1.42
N ARG A 126 15.61 7.28 -1.91
CA ARG A 126 16.05 7.03 -3.30
C ARG A 126 16.21 5.55 -3.64
N THR A 127 16.62 4.73 -2.68
CA THR A 127 16.69 3.27 -2.83
C THR A 127 15.30 2.63 -2.77
N GLN A 128 14.40 3.18 -1.95
CA GLN A 128 12.99 2.80 -1.95
C GLN A 128 12.31 3.16 -3.28
N ALA A 129 12.63 4.32 -3.87
CA ALA A 129 12.16 4.77 -5.18
C ALA A 129 12.59 3.83 -6.32
N GLU A 130 13.83 3.35 -6.31
CA GLU A 130 14.30 2.35 -7.27
C GLU A 130 13.61 1.00 -7.11
N ALA A 131 13.40 0.57 -5.86
CA ALA A 131 12.69 -0.69 -5.58
C ALA A 131 11.24 -0.61 -6.10
N LEU A 132 10.54 0.46 -5.78
CA LEU A 132 9.19 0.74 -6.27
C LEU A 132 9.14 0.79 -7.81
N LEU A 133 10.12 1.46 -8.45
CA LEU A 133 10.19 1.49 -9.92
C LEU A 133 10.40 0.09 -10.50
N GLY A 134 11.24 -0.73 -9.87
CA GLY A 134 11.48 -2.11 -10.27
C GLY A 134 10.23 -2.99 -10.15
N GLU A 135 9.42 -2.79 -9.12
CA GLU A 135 8.12 -3.48 -8.97
C GLU A 135 7.14 -3.08 -10.07
N ILE A 136 7.03 -1.76 -10.35
CA ILE A 136 6.20 -1.21 -11.42
C ILE A 136 6.64 -1.75 -12.79
N GLU A 137 7.94 -1.82 -13.06
CA GLU A 137 8.48 -2.38 -14.30
C GLU A 137 8.15 -3.87 -14.46
N GLN A 138 8.19 -4.62 -13.37
CA GLN A 138 7.84 -6.05 -13.36
C GLN A 138 6.34 -6.26 -13.62
N ALA A 139 5.46 -5.51 -12.95
CA ALA A 139 4.03 -5.53 -13.23
C ALA A 139 3.73 -5.15 -14.69
N ASN A 140 4.36 -4.10 -15.21
CA ASN A 140 4.21 -3.70 -16.61
C ASN A 140 4.72 -4.76 -17.59
N ALA A 141 5.73 -5.55 -17.22
CA ALA A 141 6.16 -6.69 -18.02
C ALA A 141 5.08 -7.78 -18.09
N CYS A 142 4.48 -8.15 -16.95
CA CYS A 142 3.37 -9.09 -16.89
C CYS A 142 2.15 -8.60 -17.68
N ILE A 143 1.79 -7.31 -17.56
CA ILE A 143 0.70 -6.69 -18.33
C ILE A 143 0.96 -6.77 -19.83
N ARG A 144 2.17 -6.40 -20.29
CA ARG A 144 2.53 -6.49 -21.71
C ARG A 144 2.48 -7.93 -22.22
N GLU A 145 2.94 -8.89 -21.41
CA GLU A 145 2.88 -10.31 -21.77
C GLU A 145 1.43 -10.81 -21.88
N ALA A 146 0.57 -10.44 -20.94
CA ALA A 146 -0.86 -10.74 -20.98
C ALA A 146 -1.54 -10.19 -22.24
N ILE A 147 -1.25 -8.93 -22.58
CA ILE A 147 -1.76 -8.28 -23.80
C ILE A 147 -1.23 -8.97 -25.06
N ALA A 148 0.08 -9.25 -25.12
CA ALA A 148 0.73 -9.85 -26.29
C ALA A 148 0.26 -11.29 -26.55
N CYS A 149 0.02 -12.06 -25.49
CA CYS A 149 -0.50 -13.43 -25.54
C CYS A 149 -2.03 -13.49 -25.60
N ASP A 150 -2.71 -12.34 -25.54
CA ASP A 150 -4.16 -12.20 -25.39
C ASP A 150 -4.75 -13.10 -24.27
N ASN A 151 -4.03 -13.22 -23.14
CA ASN A 151 -4.33 -14.16 -22.06
C ASN A 151 -4.45 -13.43 -20.70
N PRO A 152 -5.68 -13.24 -20.17
CA PRO A 152 -5.89 -12.47 -18.94
C PRO A 152 -5.37 -13.16 -17.68
N LEU A 153 -5.14 -14.48 -17.70
CA LEU A 153 -4.59 -15.22 -16.56
C LEU A 153 -3.14 -14.85 -16.24
N LEU A 154 -2.39 -14.33 -17.21
CA LEU A 154 -1.01 -13.89 -16.98
C LEU A 154 -0.93 -12.65 -16.10
N LEU A 155 -2.03 -11.93 -15.92
CA LEU A 155 -2.11 -10.80 -15.00
C LEU A 155 -2.02 -11.24 -13.53
N ASP A 156 -2.27 -12.52 -13.21
CA ASP A 156 -2.09 -13.05 -11.86
C ASP A 156 -0.61 -13.08 -11.43
N ASN A 157 0.33 -12.95 -12.37
CA ASN A 157 1.77 -12.90 -12.11
C ASN A 157 2.28 -11.49 -11.78
N CYS A 158 1.42 -10.47 -11.86
CA CYS A 158 1.80 -9.11 -11.48
C CYS A 158 2.19 -9.04 -9.99
N PRO A 159 3.30 -8.37 -9.63
CA PRO A 159 3.64 -8.10 -8.23
C PRO A 159 2.45 -7.51 -7.46
N GLY A 160 2.19 -8.03 -6.26
CA GLY A 160 1.10 -7.59 -5.38
C GLY A 160 -0.23 -8.33 -5.56
N VAL A 161 -0.41 -9.12 -6.64
CA VAL A 161 -1.61 -9.94 -6.85
C VAL A 161 -1.64 -11.21 -5.99
N ASP A 162 -0.47 -11.70 -5.59
CA ASP A 162 -0.27 -12.86 -4.71
C ASP A 162 -0.50 -12.55 -3.23
N ALA A 163 -0.87 -11.30 -2.90
CA ALA A 163 -1.21 -10.90 -1.55
C ALA A 163 -2.39 -11.74 -1.01
N PRO A 164 -2.39 -12.12 0.28
CA PRO A 164 -3.41 -13.03 0.85
C PRO A 164 -4.87 -12.56 0.73
N TRP A 165 -5.10 -11.27 0.46
CA TRP A 165 -6.42 -10.66 0.30
C TRP A 165 -6.86 -10.49 -1.16
N ALA A 166 -5.93 -10.60 -2.12
CA ALA A 166 -6.18 -10.43 -3.55
C ALA A 166 -6.46 -11.78 -4.23
N GLY A 167 -5.52 -12.73 -4.18
CA GLY A 167 -5.70 -14.09 -4.69
C GLY A 167 -5.83 -14.26 -6.22
N SER A 168 -6.20 -13.21 -6.96
CA SER A 168 -6.16 -13.12 -8.43
C SER A 168 -6.27 -11.66 -8.88
N PHE A 169 -5.86 -11.37 -10.12
CA PHE A 169 -5.97 -10.03 -10.70
C PHE A 169 -7.44 -9.61 -10.85
N ARG A 170 -8.33 -10.56 -11.16
CA ARG A 170 -9.79 -10.32 -11.19
C ARG A 170 -10.28 -9.77 -9.86
N ALA A 171 -9.85 -10.35 -8.75
CA ALA A 171 -10.28 -9.91 -7.42
C ALA A 171 -9.77 -8.50 -7.10
N VAL A 172 -8.52 -8.18 -7.45
CA VAL A 172 -7.96 -6.81 -7.32
C VAL A 172 -8.74 -5.81 -8.17
N LEU A 173 -9.04 -6.16 -9.42
CA LEU A 173 -9.74 -5.31 -10.38
C LEU A 173 -11.16 -4.94 -9.92
N ASN A 174 -11.88 -5.85 -9.24
CA ASN A 174 -13.26 -5.66 -8.80
C ASN A 174 -13.37 -5.17 -7.33
N LEU A 175 -12.27 -4.70 -6.73
CA LEU A 175 -12.32 -4.07 -5.41
C LEU A 175 -13.09 -2.76 -5.45
N GLY A 176 -14.15 -2.67 -4.65
CA GLY A 176 -15.06 -1.51 -4.63
C GLY A 176 -14.42 -0.18 -4.21
N ASN A 177 -13.27 -0.21 -3.52
CA ASN A 177 -12.52 0.97 -3.10
C ASN A 177 -11.50 1.46 -4.13
N TYR A 178 -11.32 0.78 -5.27
CA TYR A 178 -10.45 1.25 -6.35
C TYR A 178 -11.24 1.91 -7.49
N ASP A 179 -12.55 1.68 -7.58
CA ASP A 179 -13.44 2.11 -8.68
C ASP A 179 -12.78 1.94 -10.06
N TYR A 180 -12.21 0.75 -10.32
CA TYR A 180 -11.46 0.43 -11.54
C TYR A 180 -10.33 1.43 -11.88
N GLY A 181 -9.67 1.99 -10.87
CA GLY A 181 -8.59 2.98 -11.00
C GLY A 181 -9.06 4.44 -10.99
N TRP A 182 -10.36 4.70 -10.90
CA TRP A 182 -10.90 6.06 -10.82
C TRP A 182 -10.74 6.68 -9.43
N GLU A 183 -11.03 5.92 -8.36
CA GLU A 183 -10.97 6.46 -6.99
C GLU A 183 -9.62 7.11 -6.64
N PRO A 184 -8.46 6.51 -6.97
CA PRO A 184 -7.16 7.13 -6.72
C PRO A 184 -6.92 8.42 -7.50
N LEU A 185 -7.32 8.45 -8.78
CA LEU A 185 -7.14 9.61 -9.65
C LEU A 185 -8.15 10.74 -9.35
N GLY A 186 -9.34 10.37 -8.86
CA GLY A 186 -10.43 11.29 -8.56
C GLY A 186 -10.31 11.96 -7.18
N ALA A 187 -9.49 11.41 -6.28
CA ALA A 187 -9.36 11.89 -4.90
C ALA A 187 -8.74 13.30 -4.75
N GLN A 188 -8.06 13.81 -5.78
CA GLN A 188 -7.38 15.12 -5.78
C GLN A 188 -7.94 16.15 -6.75
N LEU A 189 -8.99 15.78 -7.48
CA LEU A 189 -9.75 16.73 -8.30
C LEU A 189 -10.58 17.71 -7.46
N ASP A 190 -10.48 17.60 -6.13
CA ASP A 190 -11.18 18.44 -5.17
C ASP A 190 -10.33 19.61 -4.63
N GLU A 191 -9.11 19.91 -5.11
CA GLU A 191 -8.41 21.16 -4.70
C GLU A 191 -7.95 22.10 -5.85
N ASP A 192 -7.37 21.66 -6.99
CA ASP A 192 -6.69 22.58 -7.95
C ASP A 192 -7.03 22.42 -9.47
N GLU A 193 -8.27 22.04 -9.82
CA GLU A 193 -8.64 21.65 -11.20
C GLU A 193 -8.51 22.68 -12.36
N ASP A 194 -7.95 23.89 -12.17
CA ASP A 194 -7.91 24.92 -13.21
C ASP A 194 -6.52 25.57 -13.46
N GLY A 195 -5.49 25.23 -12.66
CA GLY A 195 -4.16 25.86 -12.74
C GLY A 195 -4.21 27.38 -12.54
N LEU A 196 -5.05 27.82 -11.60
CA LEU A 196 -5.31 29.22 -11.35
C LEU A 196 -4.32 29.76 -10.31
N GLU A 197 -3.67 30.87 -10.63
CA GLU A 197 -2.78 31.56 -9.70
C GLU A 197 -3.42 32.89 -9.26
N ILE A 198 -3.60 33.03 -7.96
CA ILE A 198 -3.85 34.32 -7.31
C ILE A 198 -2.51 35.04 -7.21
N PHE A 199 -2.34 36.12 -7.99
CA PHE A 199 -1.07 36.84 -8.06
C PHE A 199 -1.21 38.27 -7.57
N CYS A 200 -0.16 38.80 -6.92
CA CYS A 200 -0.13 40.15 -6.38
C CYS A 200 0.79 41.07 -7.19
N GLU A 201 0.24 42.19 -7.68
CA GLU A 201 0.99 43.25 -8.35
C GLU A 201 0.58 44.61 -7.76
N ASN A 202 1.56 45.43 -7.36
CA ASN A 202 1.32 46.74 -6.73
C ASN A 202 0.37 46.69 -5.51
N GLU A 203 0.55 45.69 -4.63
CA GLU A 203 -0.29 45.47 -3.43
C GLU A 203 -1.77 45.18 -3.73
N ARG A 204 -2.07 44.69 -4.94
CA ARG A 204 -3.40 44.24 -5.35
C ARG A 204 -3.31 42.83 -5.91
N ASN A 205 -4.31 42.01 -5.62
CA ASN A 205 -4.43 40.64 -6.08
C ASN A 205 -5.32 40.55 -7.33
N GLY A 206 -4.90 39.70 -8.26
CA GLY A 206 -5.61 39.29 -9.47
C GLY A 206 -5.57 37.77 -9.63
N LEU A 207 -6.10 37.27 -10.74
CA LEU A 207 -6.17 35.85 -11.07
C LEU A 207 -5.67 35.64 -12.48
N ARG A 208 -4.83 34.63 -12.68
CA ARG A 208 -4.39 34.18 -14.00
C ARG A 208 -4.51 32.66 -14.11
N ASP A 209 -4.65 32.15 -15.32
CA ASP A 209 -4.65 30.70 -15.57
C ASP A 209 -3.24 30.13 -15.71
N ALA A 210 -3.15 28.81 -15.92
CA ALA A 210 -1.90 28.06 -16.02
C ALA A 210 -1.01 28.53 -17.17
N SER A 211 -1.58 29.20 -18.19
CA SER A 211 -0.80 29.75 -19.30
C SER A 211 -0.20 31.12 -18.98
N GLY A 212 -0.46 31.66 -17.78
CA GLY A 212 -0.13 33.02 -17.39
C GLY A 212 -1.10 34.06 -17.96
N GLN A 213 -2.21 33.64 -18.59
CA GLN A 213 -3.22 34.56 -19.08
C GLN A 213 -3.96 35.16 -17.88
N VAL A 214 -3.89 36.48 -17.74
CA VAL A 214 -4.63 37.22 -16.71
C VAL A 214 -6.15 37.08 -16.98
N LEU A 215 -6.84 36.37 -16.08
CA LEU A 215 -8.28 36.19 -16.09
C LEU A 215 -8.99 37.38 -15.41
N ILE A 216 -8.40 37.89 -14.33
CA ILE A 216 -8.82 39.15 -13.69
C ILE A 216 -7.60 39.96 -13.26
N GLU A 217 -7.54 41.21 -13.75
CA GLU A 217 -6.46 42.14 -13.42
C GLU A 217 -6.35 42.41 -11.92
N PRO A 218 -5.12 42.61 -11.38
CA PRO A 218 -4.87 42.97 -9.99
C PRO A 218 -5.68 44.18 -9.53
N ARG A 219 -6.67 43.95 -8.67
CA ARG A 219 -7.54 45.01 -8.13
C ARG A 219 -8.01 44.78 -6.70
N TYR A 220 -7.92 43.57 -6.18
CA TYR A 220 -8.45 43.22 -4.86
C TYR A 220 -7.38 43.43 -3.78
N GLN A 221 -7.72 43.99 -2.61
CA GLN A 221 -6.78 44.05 -1.49
C GLN A 221 -6.50 42.66 -0.89
N ALA A 222 -7.49 41.75 -0.93
CA ALA A 222 -7.34 40.35 -0.54
C ALA A 222 -8.08 39.46 -1.54
N PHE A 223 -7.57 38.26 -1.78
CA PHE A 223 -8.14 37.27 -2.66
C PHE A 223 -7.83 35.91 -2.00
N PHE A 224 -8.86 35.24 -1.49
CA PHE A 224 -8.76 33.97 -0.78
C PHE A 224 -8.85 32.80 -1.76
N ASP A 225 -8.46 31.62 -1.32
CA ASP A 225 -8.49 30.42 -2.15
C ASP A 225 -9.92 30.05 -2.57
N PHE A 226 -10.03 29.25 -3.63
CA PHE A 226 -11.32 28.76 -4.10
C PHE A 226 -11.84 27.67 -3.18
N ASP A 227 -13.07 27.82 -2.68
CA ASP A 227 -13.76 26.74 -1.98
C ASP A 227 -13.98 25.54 -2.91
N TRP A 228 -13.58 24.34 -2.46
CA TRP A 228 -13.59 23.12 -3.25
C TRP A 228 -14.99 22.77 -3.79
N TYR A 229 -16.03 23.03 -2.99
CA TYR A 229 -17.39 22.58 -3.29
C TYR A 229 -18.14 23.55 -4.22
N SER A 230 -17.84 24.85 -4.14
CA SER A 230 -18.51 25.91 -4.91
C SER A 230 -17.70 26.42 -6.09
N GLY A 231 -16.38 26.28 -6.07
CA GLY A 231 -15.49 26.89 -7.06
C GLY A 231 -15.49 28.42 -7.03
N LEU A 232 -15.85 29.01 -5.89
CA LEU A 232 -15.87 30.45 -5.65
C LEU A 232 -14.78 30.85 -4.65
N ALA A 233 -14.11 31.96 -4.92
CA ALA A 233 -13.12 32.56 -4.04
C ALA A 233 -13.68 33.85 -3.44
N CYS A 234 -13.49 34.04 -2.14
CA CYS A 234 -13.80 35.30 -1.48
C CYS A 234 -12.76 36.36 -1.89
N VAL A 235 -13.20 37.58 -2.19
CA VAL A 235 -12.32 38.69 -2.60
C VAL A 235 -12.70 39.98 -1.91
N GLN A 236 -11.69 40.81 -1.59
CA GLN A 236 -11.89 42.09 -0.91
C GLN A 236 -11.50 43.27 -1.81
N HIS A 237 -12.43 44.22 -1.99
CA HIS A 237 -12.18 45.51 -2.65
C HIS A 237 -12.81 46.65 -1.83
N ASP A 238 -12.03 47.70 -1.57
CA ASP A 238 -12.40 48.87 -0.79
C ASP A 238 -13.01 48.53 0.58
N GLN A 239 -12.36 47.60 1.29
CA GLN A 239 -12.80 47.09 2.60
C GLN A 239 -14.17 46.39 2.58
N ARG A 240 -14.63 45.96 1.41
CA ARG A 240 -15.86 45.19 1.22
C ARG A 240 -15.54 43.85 0.56
N PHE A 241 -16.31 42.82 0.89
CA PHE A 241 -16.10 41.45 0.40
C PHE A 241 -17.15 41.07 -0.66
N GLY A 242 -16.72 40.24 -1.61
CA GLY A 242 -17.48 39.68 -2.72
C GLY A 242 -16.89 38.34 -3.16
N TYR A 243 -17.29 37.82 -4.31
CA TYR A 243 -16.87 36.50 -4.79
C TYR A 243 -16.53 36.49 -6.28
N VAL A 244 -15.46 35.79 -6.63
CA VAL A 244 -14.98 35.55 -7.99
C VAL A 244 -15.03 34.04 -8.28
N ASP A 245 -15.38 33.65 -9.50
CA ASP A 245 -15.30 32.25 -9.94
C ASP A 245 -13.94 31.90 -10.54
N ARG A 246 -13.72 30.60 -10.72
CA ARG A 246 -12.52 30.02 -11.34
C ARG A 246 -12.22 30.52 -12.77
N ARG A 247 -13.15 31.23 -13.43
CA ARG A 247 -12.94 31.84 -14.76
C ARG A 247 -12.55 33.32 -14.68
N GLY A 248 -12.27 33.83 -13.47
CA GLY A 248 -11.98 35.24 -13.22
C GLY A 248 -13.20 36.15 -13.35
N ARG A 249 -14.43 35.61 -13.31
CA ARG A 249 -15.64 36.43 -13.34
C ARG A 249 -16.04 36.80 -11.92
N GLU A 250 -16.27 38.09 -11.69
CA GLU A 250 -16.92 38.55 -10.46
C GLU A 250 -18.38 38.10 -10.46
N VAL A 251 -18.69 37.09 -9.65
CA VAL A 251 -20.04 36.52 -9.51
C VAL A 251 -20.87 37.38 -8.57
N ILE A 252 -20.23 37.91 -7.53
CA ILE A 252 -20.86 38.72 -6.49
C ILE A 252 -19.93 39.91 -6.23
N ALA A 253 -20.42 41.13 -6.50
CA ALA A 253 -19.64 42.35 -6.30
C ALA A 253 -19.23 42.54 -4.83
N CYS A 254 -18.07 43.17 -4.59
CA CYS A 254 -17.60 43.53 -3.26
C CYS A 254 -18.55 44.53 -2.60
N GLN A 255 -19.47 44.03 -1.78
CA GLN A 255 -20.53 44.84 -1.19
C GLN A 255 -20.86 44.48 0.25
N PHE A 256 -20.19 43.51 0.87
CA PHE A 256 -20.45 43.08 2.25
C PHE A 256 -19.33 43.52 3.20
N GLU A 257 -19.64 43.67 4.49
CA GLU A 257 -18.62 43.99 5.51
C GLU A 257 -17.64 42.82 5.71
N ASP A 258 -18.14 41.58 5.66
CA ASP A 258 -17.36 40.35 5.67
C ASP A 258 -18.10 39.23 4.91
N ALA A 259 -17.38 38.20 4.48
CA ALA A 259 -17.92 37.07 3.72
C ALA A 259 -17.07 35.80 3.91
N PHE A 260 -17.70 34.64 4.01
CA PHE A 260 -17.06 33.35 4.35
C PHE A 260 -17.20 32.32 3.23
N ASP A 261 -16.51 31.19 3.34
CA ASP A 261 -16.58 30.12 2.35
C ASP A 261 -18.00 29.53 2.24
N PHE A 262 -18.32 29.02 1.05
CA PHE A 262 -19.58 28.35 0.81
C PHE A 262 -19.57 26.97 1.50
N VAL A 263 -20.65 26.68 2.22
CA VAL A 263 -20.93 25.34 2.73
C VAL A 263 -22.21 24.87 2.04
N GLY A 264 -22.08 23.87 1.17
CA GLY A 264 -23.13 23.48 0.24
C GLY A 264 -23.44 24.60 -0.76
N GLU A 265 -24.68 25.09 -0.76
CA GLU A 265 -25.17 26.10 -1.72
C GLU A 265 -25.18 27.54 -1.17
N HIS A 266 -24.76 27.75 0.08
CA HIS A 266 -24.82 29.05 0.75
C HIS A 266 -23.53 29.41 1.50
N ALA A 267 -23.31 30.70 1.72
CA ALA A 267 -22.22 31.23 2.52
C ALA A 267 -22.72 32.23 3.56
N LEU A 268 -21.94 32.43 4.62
CA LEU A 268 -22.16 33.51 5.58
C LEU A 268 -21.68 34.84 5.03
N ILE A 269 -22.42 35.90 5.35
CA ILE A 269 -22.04 37.29 5.09
C ILE A 269 -22.33 38.14 6.31
N THR A 270 -21.63 39.26 6.46
CA THR A 270 -21.92 40.24 7.51
C THR A 270 -22.21 41.64 6.98
N GLU A 271 -23.11 42.35 7.68
CA GLU A 271 -23.37 43.77 7.48
C GLU A 271 -23.83 44.42 8.79
N GLY A 272 -23.17 45.49 9.21
CA GLY A 272 -23.44 46.16 10.48
C GLY A 272 -23.12 45.28 11.69
N GLY A 273 -22.07 44.45 11.58
CA GLY A 273 -21.66 43.48 12.61
C GLY A 273 -22.65 42.34 12.86
N ARG A 274 -23.58 42.07 11.93
CA ARG A 274 -24.57 40.97 12.04
C ARG A 274 -24.46 40.01 10.86
N TYR A 275 -24.79 38.74 11.12
CA TYR A 275 -24.67 37.63 10.17
C TYR A 275 -25.97 37.39 9.39
N GLY A 276 -25.81 37.03 8.11
CA GLY A 276 -26.85 36.59 7.19
C GLY A 276 -26.32 35.50 6.24
N LEU A 277 -27.15 35.04 5.29
CA LEU A 277 -26.79 34.04 4.29
C LEU A 277 -26.98 34.55 2.88
N ILE A 278 -26.10 34.11 1.99
CA ILE A 278 -26.13 34.40 0.56
C ILE A 278 -26.06 33.10 -0.25
N ASP A 279 -26.77 33.05 -1.38
CA ASP A 279 -26.64 31.95 -2.34
C ASP A 279 -25.54 32.18 -3.38
N ARG A 280 -25.22 31.15 -4.17
CA ARG A 280 -24.20 31.22 -5.24
C ARG A 280 -24.51 32.23 -6.36
N GLN A 281 -25.73 32.78 -6.41
CA GLN A 281 -26.12 33.83 -7.37
C GLN A 281 -26.05 35.24 -6.76
N GLY A 282 -25.58 35.35 -5.51
CA GLY A 282 -25.47 36.64 -4.81
C GLY A 282 -26.78 37.13 -4.20
N ARG A 283 -27.83 36.31 -4.14
CA ARG A 283 -29.07 36.69 -3.47
C ARG A 283 -28.91 36.43 -1.98
N VAL A 284 -29.13 37.47 -1.18
CA VAL A 284 -29.21 37.35 0.27
C VAL A 284 -30.49 36.57 0.62
N THR A 285 -30.35 35.30 0.95
CA THR A 285 -31.47 34.41 1.29
C THR A 285 -31.92 34.63 2.74
N VAL A 286 -30.99 35.03 3.60
CA VAL A 286 -31.26 35.40 4.99
C VAL A 286 -30.61 36.75 5.30
N PRO A 287 -31.38 37.81 5.64
CA PRO A 287 -30.83 39.12 5.96
C PRO A 287 -29.83 39.10 7.11
N CYS A 288 -28.84 40.00 7.08
CA CYS A 288 -27.87 40.20 8.17
C CYS A 288 -28.55 40.70 9.45
N GLN A 289 -28.94 39.77 10.33
CA GLN A 289 -29.75 40.06 11.51
C GLN A 289 -29.35 39.29 12.77
N PHE A 290 -28.43 38.32 12.66
CA PHE A 290 -28.00 37.47 13.78
C PHE A 290 -26.70 37.95 14.40
N ASP A 291 -26.53 37.73 15.70
CA ASP A 291 -25.36 38.18 16.45
C ASP A 291 -24.12 37.29 16.18
N GLY A 292 -24.36 36.06 15.72
CA GLY A 292 -23.37 35.05 15.38
C GLY A 292 -24.01 33.96 14.51
N ALA A 293 -23.22 33.28 13.69
CA ALA A 293 -23.71 32.17 12.87
C ALA A 293 -22.56 31.23 12.45
N GLU A 294 -22.87 29.95 12.27
CA GLU A 294 -21.95 28.92 11.77
C GLU A 294 -22.73 27.81 11.04
N ALA A 295 -22.07 27.09 10.14
CA ALA A 295 -22.68 25.91 9.51
C ALA A 295 -22.89 24.82 10.57
N LEU A 296 -24.07 24.18 10.59
CA LEU A 296 -24.35 23.13 11.58
C LEU A 296 -23.60 21.82 11.25
N ASP A 297 -23.45 21.53 9.96
CA ASP A 297 -22.68 20.42 9.43
C ASP A 297 -22.10 20.79 8.04
N TYR A 298 -21.28 19.90 7.48
CA TYR A 298 -20.59 20.13 6.22
C TYR A 298 -21.51 20.14 4.98
N THR A 299 -22.79 19.77 5.12
CA THR A 299 -23.72 19.71 3.98
C THR A 299 -24.31 21.06 3.61
N GLY A 300 -24.29 22.03 4.54
CA GLY A 300 -24.91 23.33 4.34
C GLY A 300 -26.44 23.29 4.36
N ALA A 301 -27.04 22.16 4.73
CA ALA A 301 -28.49 22.00 4.81
C ALA A 301 -29.11 22.86 5.93
N TYR A 302 -28.36 23.13 7.01
CA TYR A 302 -28.82 23.89 8.17
C TYR A 302 -27.68 24.72 8.80
N TRP A 303 -28.07 25.81 9.47
CA TRP A 303 -27.14 26.79 10.04
C TRP A 303 -27.49 27.08 11.50
N SER A 304 -26.49 27.02 12.37
CA SER A 304 -26.61 27.47 13.75
C SER A 304 -26.52 28.99 13.78
N VAL A 305 -27.50 29.66 14.38
CA VAL A 305 -27.56 31.13 14.46
C VAL A 305 -27.83 31.61 15.88
N GLN A 306 -27.22 32.74 16.24
CA GLN A 306 -27.26 33.32 17.57
C GLN A 306 -28.16 34.55 17.63
N GLN A 307 -29.00 34.60 18.66
CA GLN A 307 -29.75 35.80 19.08
C GLN A 307 -29.52 36.02 20.58
N GLY A 308 -28.88 37.13 20.94
CA GLY A 308 -28.37 37.39 22.27
C GLY A 308 -27.31 36.37 22.67
N GLU A 309 -27.48 35.69 23.81
CA GLU A 309 -26.55 34.67 24.30
C GLU A 309 -26.95 33.24 23.90
N LEU A 310 -28.00 33.08 23.09
CA LEU A 310 -28.59 31.77 22.77
C LEU A 310 -28.55 31.47 21.28
N TRP A 311 -28.40 30.20 20.98
CA TRP A 311 -28.31 29.59 19.67
C TRP A 311 -29.60 28.85 19.32
N GLY A 312 -29.92 28.86 18.02
CA GLY A 312 -30.94 28.03 17.39
C GLY A 312 -30.44 27.58 16.02
N VAL A 313 -31.31 26.90 15.26
CA VAL A 313 -31.00 26.39 13.92
C VAL A 313 -32.03 26.91 12.93
N ILE A 314 -31.56 27.37 11.78
CA ILE A 314 -32.37 27.75 10.63
C ILE A 314 -32.01 26.92 9.40
N ASP A 315 -32.94 26.81 8.46
CA ASP A 315 -32.64 26.41 7.09
C ASP A 315 -32.09 27.62 6.28
N PRO A 316 -31.57 27.41 5.05
CA PRO A 316 -31.02 28.50 4.24
C PRO A 316 -32.04 29.53 3.74
N SER A 317 -33.35 29.30 3.95
CA SER A 317 -34.41 30.27 3.69
C SER A 317 -34.73 31.16 4.91
N GLY A 318 -34.10 30.88 6.05
CA GLY A 318 -34.34 31.56 7.32
C GLY A 318 -35.50 30.97 8.12
N CYS A 319 -36.01 29.81 7.75
CA CYS A 319 -37.03 29.10 8.52
C CYS A 319 -36.40 28.48 9.77
N TRP A 320 -36.99 28.73 10.93
CA TRP A 320 -36.50 28.15 12.19
C TRP A 320 -36.80 26.65 12.27
N MET A 321 -35.73 25.86 12.32
CA MET A 321 -35.80 24.43 12.64
C MET A 321 -35.77 24.21 14.16
N LEU A 322 -34.94 25.01 14.86
CA LEU A 322 -34.91 25.11 16.32
C LEU A 322 -34.82 26.59 16.72
N PRO A 323 -35.74 27.14 17.52
CA PRO A 323 -35.66 28.54 17.94
C PRO A 323 -34.42 28.80 18.80
N ALA A 324 -33.96 30.05 18.85
CA ALA A 324 -32.81 30.47 19.67
C ALA A 324 -33.10 30.35 21.18
N GLN A 325 -32.85 29.16 21.74
CA GLN A 325 -33.15 28.79 23.12
C GLN A 325 -32.04 27.96 23.78
N TYR A 326 -30.98 27.67 23.03
CA TYR A 326 -29.94 26.71 23.42
C TYR A 326 -28.62 27.43 23.68
N GLN A 327 -27.87 26.98 24.68
CA GLN A 327 -26.51 27.49 24.93
C GLN A 327 -25.50 26.91 23.95
N GLN A 328 -25.77 25.68 23.48
CA GLN A 328 -24.90 24.96 22.56
C GLN A 328 -25.75 23.97 21.74
N ILE A 329 -25.40 23.84 20.47
CA ILE A 329 -25.94 22.85 19.54
C ILE A 329 -24.75 22.12 18.93
N HIS A 330 -24.84 20.79 18.81
CA HIS A 330 -23.75 19.98 18.26
C HIS A 330 -24.29 18.90 17.33
N ALA A 331 -23.61 18.72 16.19
CA ALA A 331 -23.92 17.69 15.21
C ALA A 331 -23.08 16.43 15.44
N TYR A 332 -23.75 15.28 15.40
CA TYR A 332 -23.14 13.96 15.37
C TYR A 332 -23.46 13.28 14.03
N GLU A 333 -22.83 12.14 13.77
CA GLU A 333 -23.15 11.34 12.60
C GLU A 333 -24.62 10.83 12.66
N GLY A 334 -25.51 11.56 11.98
CA GLY A 334 -26.92 11.22 11.79
C GLY A 334 -27.93 11.79 12.80
N TYR A 335 -27.52 12.58 13.80
CA TYR A 335 -28.43 13.27 14.72
C TYR A 335 -27.80 14.53 15.32
N TYR A 336 -28.62 15.38 15.93
CA TYR A 336 -28.17 16.61 16.59
C TYR A 336 -28.42 16.55 18.09
N SER A 337 -27.66 17.32 18.86
CA SER A 337 -27.94 17.58 20.27
C SER A 337 -28.03 19.07 20.54
N ALA A 338 -28.92 19.46 21.45
CA ALA A 338 -29.05 20.86 21.85
C ALA A 338 -29.24 20.96 23.37
N LYS A 339 -28.47 21.86 23.99
CA LYS A 339 -28.49 22.09 25.44
C LYS A 339 -29.24 23.39 25.76
N PRO A 340 -30.47 23.34 26.31
CA PRO A 340 -31.19 24.54 26.71
C PRO A 340 -30.53 25.20 27.93
N ALA A 341 -30.79 26.50 28.13
CA ALA A 341 -30.28 27.25 29.28
C ALA A 341 -30.72 26.65 30.63
N GLN A 342 -31.90 26.03 30.68
CA GLN A 342 -32.41 25.30 31.84
C GLN A 342 -32.97 23.95 31.39
N GLY A 343 -32.55 22.89 32.07
CA GLY A 343 -33.01 21.52 31.77
C GLY A 343 -31.92 20.62 31.16
N PRO A 344 -32.27 19.35 30.86
CA PRO A 344 -31.35 18.39 30.27
C PRO A 344 -31.05 18.70 28.79
N GLN A 345 -29.96 18.16 28.26
CA GLN A 345 -29.69 18.16 26.82
C GLN A 345 -30.70 17.25 26.11
N HIS A 346 -31.23 17.69 24.98
CA HIS A 346 -32.11 16.91 24.12
C HIS A 346 -31.38 16.45 22.87
N LEU A 347 -31.81 15.33 22.30
CA LEU A 347 -31.35 14.84 21.00
C LEU A 347 -32.44 15.02 19.96
N PHE A 348 -32.04 15.26 18.71
CA PHE A 348 -32.94 15.53 17.60
C PHE A 348 -32.57 14.70 16.38
N THR A 349 -33.56 14.29 15.58
CA THR A 349 -33.33 13.65 14.28
C THR A 349 -32.69 14.64 13.29
N THR A 350 -32.27 14.18 12.09
CA THR A 350 -31.75 15.10 11.06
C THR A 350 -32.83 16.04 10.51
N ARG A 351 -34.10 15.76 10.80
CA ARG A 351 -35.25 16.64 10.54
C ARG A 351 -35.75 17.39 11.77
N PHE A 352 -34.92 17.48 12.83
CA PHE A 352 -35.21 18.22 14.06
C PHE A 352 -36.44 17.74 14.84
N HIS A 353 -36.81 16.47 14.71
CA HIS A 353 -37.79 15.88 15.63
C HIS A 353 -37.12 15.65 17.00
N ASP A 354 -37.72 16.16 18.07
CA ASP A 354 -37.20 16.00 19.45
C ASP A 354 -37.35 14.55 19.92
N LEU A 355 -36.23 13.87 20.12
CA LEU A 355 -36.16 12.51 20.64
C LEU A 355 -36.20 12.49 22.18
N GLY A 356 -36.04 13.65 22.82
CA GLY A 356 -36.02 13.88 24.25
C GLY A 356 -34.63 13.81 24.87
N ALA A 357 -34.60 13.86 26.21
CA ALA A 357 -33.38 13.78 27.01
C ALA A 357 -32.83 12.35 27.09
N ILE A 358 -32.09 11.95 26.05
CA ILE A 358 -31.46 10.63 25.92
C ILE A 358 -29.95 10.80 26.08
N GLY A 359 -29.31 9.96 26.88
CA GLY A 359 -27.84 9.93 26.96
C GLY A 359 -27.24 9.38 25.66
N LEU A 360 -26.10 9.94 25.23
CA LEU A 360 -25.46 9.58 23.94
C LEU A 360 -25.16 8.08 23.79
N ASP A 361 -24.88 7.36 24.89
CA ASP A 361 -24.67 5.89 24.88
C ASP A 361 -25.96 5.07 24.64
N ASN A 362 -27.11 5.73 24.51
CA ASN A 362 -28.43 5.11 24.38
C ASN A 362 -29.12 5.45 23.05
N ILE A 363 -28.38 5.96 22.07
CA ILE A 363 -28.86 6.18 20.71
C ILE A 363 -27.87 5.61 19.70
N ASN A 364 -28.39 5.11 18.57
CA ASN A 364 -27.63 4.86 17.37
C ASN A 364 -28.48 5.25 16.15
N SER A 365 -27.86 5.58 15.02
CA SER A 365 -28.56 5.82 13.76
C SER A 365 -28.11 4.82 12.70
N VAL A 366 -29.04 4.35 11.86
CA VAL A 366 -28.75 3.47 10.72
C VAL A 366 -29.46 3.97 9.48
N SER A 367 -28.79 3.90 8.32
CA SER A 367 -29.40 4.25 7.04
C SER A 367 -30.28 3.11 6.53
N LEU A 368 -31.52 3.42 6.14
CA LEU A 368 -32.46 2.43 5.62
C LEU A 368 -32.26 2.21 4.12
N ALA A 369 -32.57 1.00 3.63
CA ALA A 369 -32.41 0.65 2.22
C ALA A 369 -33.34 1.47 1.30
N GLU A 370 -34.52 1.84 1.79
CA GLU A 370 -35.50 2.71 1.12
C GLU A 370 -35.15 4.21 1.15
N GLY A 371 -34.05 4.58 1.81
CA GLY A 371 -33.65 5.96 2.06
C GLY A 371 -34.13 6.49 3.42
N GLY A 372 -33.42 7.50 3.93
CA GLY A 372 -33.64 8.06 5.28
C GLY A 372 -32.91 7.27 6.38
N LYS A 373 -33.07 7.73 7.62
CA LYS A 373 -32.45 7.11 8.80
C LYS A 373 -33.49 6.55 9.77
N ALA A 374 -33.06 5.51 10.48
CA ALA A 374 -33.73 5.00 11.66
C ALA A 374 -32.88 5.28 12.91
N TYR A 375 -33.56 5.66 13.98
CA TYR A 375 -33.00 6.02 15.27
C TYR A 375 -33.29 4.92 16.28
N LEU A 376 -32.27 4.14 16.62
CA LEU A 376 -32.36 3.09 17.62
C LEU A 376 -32.15 3.74 18.99
N ILE A 377 -33.21 3.76 19.80
CA ILE A 377 -33.19 4.43 21.09
C ILE A 377 -33.38 3.39 22.19
N ARG A 378 -32.49 3.42 23.18
CA ARG A 378 -32.55 2.57 24.36
C ARG A 378 -33.17 3.33 25.53
N ARG A 379 -34.31 2.87 26.03
CA ARG A 379 -35.00 3.44 27.19
C ARG A 379 -35.13 2.41 28.31
N ARG A 380 -35.31 2.92 29.53
CA ARG A 380 -35.45 2.08 30.72
C ARG A 380 -36.92 1.92 31.06
N ASP A 381 -37.39 0.68 31.05
CA ASP A 381 -38.70 0.31 31.57
C ASP A 381 -38.52 -0.52 32.86
N GLY A 382 -38.74 0.13 34.00
CA GLY A 382 -38.45 -0.41 35.32
C GLY A 382 -36.98 -0.83 35.50
N LYS A 383 -36.73 -2.14 35.52
CA LYS A 383 -35.37 -2.72 35.66
C LYS A 383 -34.75 -3.17 34.34
N GLN A 384 -35.49 -3.10 33.23
CA GLN A 384 -35.03 -3.57 31.92
C GLN A 384 -34.70 -2.39 31.01
N TRP A 385 -33.74 -2.61 30.11
CA TRP A 385 -33.46 -1.70 29.00
C TRP A 385 -34.08 -2.29 27.74
N LEU A 386 -34.86 -1.48 27.05
CA LEU A 386 -35.55 -1.84 25.83
C LEU A 386 -35.16 -0.88 24.71
N TRP A 387 -35.04 -1.41 23.51
CA TRP A 387 -34.75 -0.70 22.28
C TRP A 387 -36.02 -0.51 21.47
N CYS A 388 -36.21 0.69 20.95
CA CYS A 388 -37.15 0.97 19.87
C CYS A 388 -36.40 1.55 18.67
N ALA A 389 -37.03 1.53 17.50
CA ALA A 389 -36.54 2.22 16.31
C ALA A 389 -37.58 3.24 15.87
N LEU A 390 -37.14 4.49 15.67
CA LEU A 390 -37.97 5.58 15.19
C LEU A 390 -37.48 6.05 13.82
N ASP A 391 -38.38 6.57 12.99
CA ASP A 391 -38.01 7.26 11.75
C ASP A 391 -37.59 8.72 12.01
N GLU A 392 -37.28 9.45 10.94
CA GLU A 392 -36.93 10.87 10.96
C GLU A 392 -38.03 11.79 11.53
N GLN A 393 -39.29 11.34 11.57
CA GLN A 393 -40.43 12.05 12.14
C GLN A 393 -40.76 11.57 13.56
N GLY A 394 -39.97 10.66 14.13
CA GLY A 394 -40.20 10.08 15.45
C GLY A 394 -41.29 9.00 15.48
N GLN A 395 -41.75 8.49 14.34
CA GLN A 395 -42.73 7.41 14.28
C GLN A 395 -42.05 6.06 14.47
N ALA A 396 -42.72 5.15 15.18
CA ALA A 396 -42.18 3.83 15.46
C ALA A 396 -42.11 2.97 14.18
N LEU A 397 -40.91 2.46 13.88
CA LEU A 397 -40.64 1.54 12.76
C LEU A 397 -40.96 0.07 13.11
N LEU A 398 -41.31 -0.19 14.36
CA LEU A 398 -41.57 -1.51 14.92
C LEU A 398 -42.82 -1.48 15.81
N PRO A 399 -43.56 -2.60 15.91
CA PRO A 399 -44.80 -2.64 16.69
C PRO A 399 -44.60 -2.60 18.22
N GLY A 400 -43.36 -2.61 18.72
CA GLY A 400 -43.06 -2.59 20.14
C GLY A 400 -41.59 -2.32 20.46
N GLU A 401 -41.22 -2.50 21.72
CA GLU A 401 -39.85 -2.34 22.22
C GLU A 401 -39.24 -3.71 22.56
N TYR A 402 -37.92 -3.86 22.41
CA TYR A 402 -37.24 -5.16 22.44
C TYR A 402 -35.95 -5.14 23.25
N GLN A 403 -35.57 -6.28 23.84
CA GLN A 403 -34.35 -6.40 24.65
C GLN A 403 -33.05 -6.26 23.83
N ALA A 404 -33.09 -6.61 22.54
CA ALA A 404 -32.04 -6.27 21.58
C ALA A 404 -32.65 -6.01 20.20
N LEU A 405 -32.02 -5.13 19.44
CA LEU A 405 -32.47 -4.68 18.14
C LEU A 405 -31.28 -4.43 17.21
N ASP A 406 -31.37 -4.91 15.98
CA ASP A 406 -30.33 -4.80 14.97
C ASP A 406 -30.97 -4.75 13.57
N TYR A 407 -30.44 -3.93 12.65
CA TYR A 407 -30.94 -3.82 11.28
C TYR A 407 -30.05 -4.62 10.33
N LEU A 408 -30.60 -5.68 9.74
CA LEU A 408 -29.89 -6.52 8.79
C LEU A 408 -30.06 -5.92 7.38
N HIS A 409 -29.15 -5.02 6.96
CA HIS A 409 -29.22 -4.32 5.66
C HIS A 409 -29.46 -5.28 4.48
N LYS A 410 -28.73 -6.40 4.43
CA LYS A 410 -28.90 -7.44 3.39
C LYS A 410 -30.30 -8.08 3.39
N MET A 411 -30.95 -8.17 4.54
CA MET A 411 -32.31 -8.71 4.64
C MET A 411 -33.39 -7.63 4.53
N GLN A 412 -33.00 -6.35 4.57
CA GLN A 412 -33.88 -5.18 4.70
C GLN A 412 -34.90 -5.37 5.83
N ALA A 413 -34.44 -5.94 6.95
CA ALA A 413 -35.30 -6.35 8.05
C ALA A 413 -34.60 -6.20 9.41
N TRP A 414 -35.41 -5.91 10.42
CA TRP A 414 -35.02 -5.80 11.81
C TRP A 414 -34.94 -7.19 12.45
N ARG A 415 -33.77 -7.54 12.96
CA ARG A 415 -33.62 -8.67 13.87
C ARG A 415 -33.89 -8.16 15.28
N VAL A 416 -34.99 -8.64 15.85
CA VAL A 416 -35.37 -8.34 17.23
C VAL A 416 -35.03 -9.50 18.13
N ARG A 417 -34.84 -9.20 19.41
CA ARG A 417 -34.80 -10.21 20.47
C ARG A 417 -35.66 -9.77 21.64
N ASP A 418 -36.54 -10.66 22.08
CA ASP A 418 -37.29 -10.50 23.32
C ASP A 418 -37.48 -11.85 24.01
N ASN A 419 -37.46 -11.86 25.34
CA ASN A 419 -37.61 -13.06 26.17
C ASN A 419 -36.74 -14.26 25.73
N ARG A 420 -35.51 -13.98 25.29
CA ARG A 420 -34.53 -14.95 24.73
C ARG A 420 -34.95 -15.61 23.40
N GLN A 421 -36.00 -15.12 22.76
CA GLN A 421 -36.41 -15.48 21.43
C GLN A 421 -36.07 -14.37 20.45
N TYR A 422 -35.92 -14.72 19.18
CA TYR A 422 -35.58 -13.85 18.08
C TYR A 422 -36.69 -13.89 17.04
N GLY A 423 -36.89 -12.76 16.38
CA GLY A 423 -37.76 -12.61 15.23
C GLY A 423 -37.12 -11.72 14.17
N LEU A 424 -37.71 -11.74 12.97
CA LEU A 424 -37.29 -10.92 11.84
C LEU A 424 -38.49 -10.14 11.32
N TYR A 425 -38.43 -8.81 11.40
CA TYR A 425 -39.52 -7.91 11.02
C TYR A 425 -39.10 -7.03 9.85
N ARG A 426 -39.90 -7.01 8.78
CA ARG A 426 -39.63 -6.17 7.60
C ARG A 426 -40.48 -4.91 7.68
N HIS A 427 -39.82 -3.78 7.88
CA HIS A 427 -40.47 -2.48 8.06
C HIS A 427 -41.22 -1.98 6.81
N PRO A 428 -40.65 -2.01 5.57
CA PRO A 428 -41.35 -1.52 4.38
C PRO A 428 -42.74 -2.14 4.15
N ASP A 429 -42.94 -3.39 4.57
CA ASP A 429 -44.20 -4.11 4.46
C ASP A 429 -45.02 -4.14 5.75
N GLY A 430 -44.45 -3.65 6.85
CA GLY A 430 -45.03 -3.71 8.18
C GLY A 430 -45.29 -5.12 8.71
N ARG A 431 -44.52 -6.15 8.31
CA ARG A 431 -44.83 -7.56 8.61
C ARG A 431 -43.68 -8.37 9.22
N TRP A 432 -44.04 -9.38 10.01
CA TRP A 432 -43.12 -10.40 10.49
C TRP A 432 -42.78 -11.39 9.37
N LEU A 433 -41.50 -11.50 9.03
CA LEU A 433 -40.97 -12.58 8.19
C LEU A 433 -40.80 -13.86 9.00
N LEU A 434 -40.32 -13.70 10.24
CA LEU A 434 -40.21 -14.74 11.25
C LEU A 434 -40.75 -14.17 12.57
N PRO A 435 -41.79 -14.74 13.20
CA PRO A 435 -42.25 -14.26 14.49
C PRO A 435 -41.16 -14.40 15.57
N CYS A 436 -41.30 -13.68 16.69
CA CYS A 436 -40.37 -13.77 17.81
C CYS A 436 -40.56 -15.10 18.58
N ALA A 437 -40.14 -16.22 17.96
CA ALA A 437 -40.32 -17.57 18.46
C ALA A 437 -39.02 -18.40 18.43
N TYR A 438 -37.99 -17.91 17.74
CA TYR A 438 -36.78 -18.68 17.43
C TYR A 438 -35.68 -18.48 18.46
N THR A 439 -34.88 -19.50 18.73
CA THR A 439 -33.77 -19.40 19.69
C THR A 439 -32.55 -18.68 19.13
N ARG A 440 -32.44 -18.56 17.80
CA ARG A 440 -31.33 -17.90 17.11
C ARG A 440 -31.69 -17.57 15.65
N ILE A 441 -31.20 -16.43 15.16
CA ILE A 441 -31.26 -16.01 13.74
C ILE A 441 -29.90 -15.39 13.37
N GLU A 442 -29.21 -15.98 12.40
CA GLU A 442 -27.86 -15.59 11.98
C GLU A 442 -27.77 -15.34 10.48
N LEU A 443 -27.45 -14.10 10.09
CA LEU A 443 -27.24 -13.70 8.70
C LEU A 443 -26.02 -14.42 8.11
N GLN A 444 -26.16 -14.95 6.89
CA GLN A 444 -25.09 -15.56 6.14
C GLN A 444 -24.52 -14.56 5.13
N HIS A 445 -23.28 -14.13 5.34
CA HIS A 445 -22.70 -13.03 4.57
C HIS A 445 -22.24 -13.44 3.15
N GLY A 446 -21.89 -14.70 2.93
CA GLY A 446 -21.43 -15.24 1.64
C GLY A 446 -22.50 -15.97 0.81
N CYS A 447 -23.67 -16.25 1.38
CA CYS A 447 -24.75 -16.96 0.69
C CYS A 447 -25.66 -15.98 -0.04
N ARG A 448 -25.75 -16.12 -1.37
CA ARG A 448 -26.55 -15.25 -2.24
C ARG A 448 -27.27 -16.06 -3.31
N GLY A 449 -28.59 -15.95 -3.32
CA GLY A 449 -29.44 -16.60 -4.31
C GLY A 449 -29.24 -15.96 -5.69
N ALA A 450 -29.54 -16.70 -6.75
CA ALA A 450 -29.44 -16.20 -8.13
C ALA A 450 -30.27 -14.93 -8.40
N ASP A 451 -31.31 -14.68 -7.59
CA ASP A 451 -32.13 -13.47 -7.64
C ASP A 451 -31.64 -12.35 -6.70
N GLY A 452 -30.44 -12.50 -6.14
CA GLY A 452 -29.86 -11.59 -5.15
C GLY A 452 -30.38 -11.79 -3.72
N SER A 453 -31.18 -12.82 -3.44
CA SER A 453 -31.68 -13.11 -2.08
C SER A 453 -30.55 -13.40 -1.10
N HIS A 454 -30.73 -12.97 0.14
CA HIS A 454 -29.84 -13.29 1.27
C HIS A 454 -30.47 -14.31 2.21
N TYR A 455 -29.65 -14.98 3.02
CA TYR A 455 -30.11 -16.10 3.84
C TYR A 455 -29.74 -15.93 5.31
N CYS A 456 -30.59 -16.51 6.17
CA CYS A 456 -30.34 -16.64 7.60
C CYS A 456 -30.40 -18.11 8.01
N LEU A 457 -29.47 -18.53 8.86
CA LEU A 457 -29.62 -19.73 9.66
C LEU A 457 -30.56 -19.43 10.82
N VAL A 458 -31.59 -20.27 10.97
CA VAL A 458 -32.62 -20.10 11.99
C VAL A 458 -32.67 -21.35 12.84
N ARG A 459 -32.73 -21.16 14.17
CA ARG A 459 -32.73 -22.27 15.13
C ARG A 459 -34.02 -22.34 15.93
N GLU A 460 -34.70 -23.48 15.84
CA GLU A 460 -35.92 -23.81 16.58
C GLU A 460 -35.79 -25.20 17.22
N ASN A 461 -36.18 -25.35 18.49
CA ASN A 461 -36.17 -26.66 19.18
C ASN A 461 -34.84 -27.44 19.05
N LYS A 462 -33.71 -26.72 19.14
CA LYS A 462 -32.33 -27.21 18.94
C LYS A 462 -31.99 -27.65 17.52
N ARG A 463 -32.93 -27.61 16.57
CA ARG A 463 -32.72 -27.90 15.15
C ARG A 463 -32.47 -26.63 14.34
N TRP A 464 -31.65 -26.74 13.32
CA TRP A 464 -31.31 -25.66 12.40
C TRP A 464 -32.01 -25.82 11.06
N GLY A 465 -32.41 -24.69 10.49
CA GLY A 465 -32.96 -24.55 9.15
C GLY A 465 -32.39 -23.32 8.46
N LEU A 466 -32.77 -23.16 7.19
CA LEU A 466 -32.31 -22.09 6.31
C LEU A 466 -33.51 -21.29 5.82
N TYR A 467 -33.47 -19.98 6.08
CA TYR A 467 -34.51 -19.04 5.69
C TYR A 467 -33.97 -18.05 4.66
N ARG A 468 -34.67 -17.91 3.54
CA ARG A 468 -34.37 -16.97 2.46
C ARG A 468 -35.10 -15.65 2.69
N GLY A 469 -34.39 -14.53 2.55
CA GLY A 469 -34.91 -13.17 2.55
C GLY A 469 -35.33 -12.68 1.15
N GLY A 470 -35.50 -11.37 0.99
CA GLY A 470 -35.82 -10.77 -0.31
C GLY A 470 -37.32 -10.86 -0.70
N ALA A 471 -37.62 -10.72 -1.99
CA ALA A 471 -39.00 -10.68 -2.49
C ALA A 471 -39.74 -12.01 -2.28
N GLN A 472 -39.05 -13.14 -2.44
CA GLN A 472 -39.57 -14.50 -2.23
C GLN A 472 -39.15 -15.07 -0.86
N ALA A 473 -39.29 -14.26 0.20
CA ALA A 473 -38.88 -14.68 1.53
C ALA A 473 -39.65 -15.92 2.02
N GLY A 474 -38.93 -16.88 2.60
CA GLY A 474 -39.51 -18.14 3.06
C GLY A 474 -38.47 -19.18 3.45
N TRP A 475 -38.93 -20.32 3.98
CA TRP A 475 -38.07 -21.45 4.28
C TRP A 475 -37.60 -22.13 3.00
N THR A 476 -36.28 -22.24 2.80
CA THR A 476 -35.72 -23.20 1.84
C THR A 476 -35.49 -24.54 2.50
N VAL A 477 -35.12 -24.53 3.78
CA VAL A 477 -35.08 -25.73 4.61
C VAL A 477 -35.67 -25.43 5.98
N GLU A 478 -36.76 -26.11 6.33
CA GLU A 478 -37.33 -26.03 7.67
C GLU A 478 -36.35 -26.56 8.74
N PRO A 479 -36.43 -26.09 10.00
CA PRO A 479 -35.55 -26.54 11.07
C PRO A 479 -35.61 -28.05 11.32
N ARG A 480 -34.60 -28.78 10.84
CA ARG A 480 -34.51 -30.26 10.98
C ARG A 480 -33.11 -30.79 11.30
N PHE A 481 -32.07 -30.00 11.04
CA PHE A 481 -30.69 -30.45 11.19
C PHE A 481 -30.17 -30.29 12.62
N GLU A 482 -29.38 -31.24 13.10
CA GLU A 482 -28.67 -31.11 14.39
C GLU A 482 -27.65 -29.96 14.36
N ARG A 483 -26.96 -29.84 13.23
CA ARG A 483 -26.02 -28.75 12.90
C ARG A 483 -26.21 -28.39 11.44
N LEU A 484 -26.17 -27.09 11.15
CA LEU A 484 -26.19 -26.56 9.80
C LEU A 484 -25.20 -25.39 9.78
N GLU A 485 -24.16 -25.51 8.97
CA GLU A 485 -23.02 -24.60 8.98
C GLU A 485 -22.69 -24.16 7.56
N SER A 486 -22.41 -22.88 7.37
CA SER A 486 -21.92 -22.37 6.08
C SER A 486 -20.65 -23.11 5.71
N LEU A 487 -20.64 -23.65 4.50
CA LEU A 487 -19.47 -24.22 3.85
C LEU A 487 -18.82 -23.10 3.03
N HIS A 488 -19.14 -23.03 1.75
CA HIS A 488 -18.72 -22.00 0.81
C HIS A 488 -19.94 -21.39 0.12
N GLU A 489 -20.02 -20.07 -0.01
CA GLU A 489 -21.10 -19.35 -0.67
C GLU A 489 -22.52 -19.89 -0.38
N ASN A 490 -23.10 -20.62 -1.35
CA ASN A 490 -24.44 -21.17 -1.35
C ASN A 490 -24.52 -22.59 -0.78
N TYR A 491 -23.43 -23.14 -0.24
CA TYR A 491 -23.37 -24.51 0.24
C TYR A 491 -23.24 -24.57 1.76
N PHE A 492 -23.83 -25.61 2.35
CA PHE A 492 -23.87 -25.81 3.79
C PHE A 492 -23.55 -27.25 4.16
N ASN A 493 -22.77 -27.40 5.22
CA ASN A 493 -22.61 -28.68 5.93
C ASN A 493 -23.84 -28.91 6.80
N ALA A 494 -24.54 -30.02 6.59
CA ALA A 494 -25.66 -30.43 7.43
C ALA A 494 -25.42 -31.75 8.13
N CYS A 495 -25.72 -31.78 9.43
CA CYS A 495 -25.76 -32.98 10.23
C CYS A 495 -27.22 -33.45 10.43
N LEU A 496 -27.51 -34.68 9.99
CA LEU A 496 -28.80 -35.36 10.14
C LEU A 496 -28.56 -36.78 10.66
N ASP A 497 -29.15 -37.12 11.80
CA ASP A 497 -28.99 -38.42 12.49
C ASP A 497 -27.52 -38.79 12.73
N GLY A 498 -26.70 -37.82 13.15
CA GLY A 498 -25.26 -37.99 13.37
C GLY A 498 -24.39 -38.12 12.12
N ARG A 499 -24.99 -38.10 10.92
CA ARG A 499 -24.29 -38.19 9.63
C ARG A 499 -24.23 -36.82 8.96
N TRP A 500 -23.18 -36.58 8.19
CA TRP A 500 -22.90 -35.28 7.60
C TRP A 500 -22.96 -35.32 6.07
N GLY A 501 -23.69 -34.38 5.49
CA GLY A 501 -23.76 -34.18 4.05
C GLY A 501 -23.62 -32.69 3.68
N ILE A 502 -23.67 -32.42 2.39
CA ILE A 502 -23.56 -31.06 1.85
C ILE A 502 -24.84 -30.76 1.07
N LEU A 503 -25.51 -29.68 1.45
CA LEU A 503 -26.67 -29.15 0.74
C LEU A 503 -26.35 -27.79 0.12
N ASP A 504 -27.08 -27.45 -0.93
CA ASP A 504 -27.13 -26.08 -1.46
C ASP A 504 -28.12 -25.21 -0.67
N SER A 505 -28.19 -23.92 -1.03
CA SER A 505 -29.05 -22.92 -0.40
C SER A 505 -30.54 -23.15 -0.67
N GLN A 506 -30.87 -24.02 -1.63
CA GLN A 506 -32.23 -24.47 -1.93
C GLN A 506 -32.62 -25.74 -1.16
N GLY A 507 -31.69 -26.33 -0.41
CA GLY A 507 -31.93 -27.54 0.38
C GLY A 507 -31.76 -28.85 -0.37
N GLN A 508 -31.19 -28.82 -1.58
CA GLN A 508 -30.87 -30.03 -2.34
C GLN A 508 -29.54 -30.61 -1.88
N TRP A 509 -29.47 -31.93 -1.76
CA TRP A 509 -28.22 -32.61 -1.44
C TRP A 509 -27.30 -32.62 -2.66
N LEU A 510 -26.18 -31.89 -2.59
CA LEU A 510 -25.06 -32.10 -3.49
C LEU A 510 -24.36 -33.43 -3.15
N ARG A 511 -24.37 -33.76 -1.85
CA ARG A 511 -23.90 -35.04 -1.33
C ARG A 511 -24.72 -35.46 -0.12
N GLU A 512 -25.26 -36.67 -0.17
CA GLU A 512 -26.04 -37.22 0.94
C GLU A 512 -25.20 -37.47 2.21
N PRO A 513 -25.84 -37.48 3.41
CA PRO A 513 -25.14 -37.70 4.67
C PRO A 513 -24.35 -39.01 4.78
N LEU A 514 -23.06 -38.91 5.11
CA LEU A 514 -22.15 -40.01 5.39
C LEU A 514 -21.71 -40.05 6.86
N ASP A 515 -21.15 -41.18 7.30
CA ASP A 515 -20.74 -41.42 8.69
C ASP A 515 -19.62 -40.49 9.20
N GLN A 516 -18.91 -39.80 8.30
CA GLN A 516 -17.86 -38.84 8.66
C GLN A 516 -18.15 -37.44 8.10
N ALA A 517 -17.81 -36.41 8.87
CA ALA A 517 -17.99 -35.02 8.50
C ALA A 517 -17.04 -34.61 7.35
N PRO A 518 -17.54 -33.99 6.27
CA PRO A 518 -16.70 -33.17 5.41
C PRO A 518 -16.02 -32.10 6.26
N ALA A 519 -14.73 -31.88 6.07
CA ALA A 519 -14.04 -30.79 6.72
C ALA A 519 -13.72 -29.74 5.68
N GLU A 520 -14.27 -28.55 5.89
CA GLU A 520 -13.83 -27.38 5.16
C GLU A 520 -13.24 -26.39 6.14
N ARG A 521 -12.10 -25.82 5.73
CA ARG A 521 -11.69 -24.45 6.01
C ARG A 521 -10.43 -24.15 5.21
N ARG A 522 -10.52 -23.21 4.26
CA ARG A 522 -9.42 -22.32 3.76
C ARG A 522 -8.42 -22.82 2.70
N PHE A 523 -8.64 -23.90 1.95
CA PHE A 523 -7.63 -24.41 1.00
C PHE A 523 -8.10 -24.64 -0.45
N VAL A 524 -9.31 -24.22 -0.79
CA VAL A 524 -9.92 -24.45 -2.12
C VAL A 524 -9.63 -23.33 -3.10
N GLN A 525 -9.31 -23.69 -4.36
CA GLN A 525 -9.02 -22.80 -5.49
C GLN A 525 -9.90 -23.17 -6.69
N ASN A 526 -10.47 -22.20 -7.43
CA ASN A 526 -11.42 -22.45 -8.54
C ASN A 526 -12.54 -23.44 -8.14
N ASP A 527 -13.16 -24.16 -9.08
CA ASP A 527 -14.33 -25.08 -8.93
C ASP A 527 -14.28 -26.16 -7.80
N GLU A 528 -13.27 -26.13 -6.93
CA GLU A 528 -13.12 -26.94 -5.73
C GLU A 528 -14.01 -26.42 -4.58
N LEU A 529 -14.91 -27.27 -4.07
CA LEU A 529 -15.86 -26.89 -3.03
C LEU A 529 -15.41 -27.28 -1.61
N ALA A 530 -14.85 -28.48 -1.43
CA ALA A 530 -14.44 -28.95 -0.11
C ALA A 530 -13.48 -30.15 -0.14
N LEU A 531 -12.74 -30.36 0.96
CA LEU A 531 -12.05 -31.62 1.23
C LEU A 531 -12.99 -32.61 1.91
N VAL A 532 -12.92 -33.84 1.44
CA VAL A 532 -13.69 -34.96 1.96
C VAL A 532 -12.73 -36.06 2.36
N PHE A 533 -12.91 -36.57 3.57
CA PHE A 533 -12.08 -37.63 4.13
C PHE A 533 -12.88 -38.94 4.16
N HIS A 534 -12.37 -39.97 3.49
CA HIS A 534 -13.01 -41.28 3.46
C HIS A 534 -11.98 -42.38 3.18
N ALA A 535 -12.15 -43.54 3.83
CA ALA A 535 -11.34 -44.74 3.60
C ALA A 535 -9.82 -44.49 3.61
N GLU A 536 -9.34 -43.77 4.62
CA GLU A 536 -7.91 -43.44 4.83
C GLU A 536 -7.27 -42.53 3.76
N GLN A 537 -8.08 -41.91 2.90
CA GLN A 537 -7.63 -41.00 1.83
C GLN A 537 -8.40 -39.68 1.85
N ALA A 538 -7.77 -38.64 1.31
CA ALA A 538 -8.40 -37.35 1.07
C ALA A 538 -8.93 -37.29 -0.37
N TRP A 539 -10.09 -36.67 -0.51
CA TRP A 539 -10.79 -36.47 -1.76
C TRP A 539 -11.17 -34.99 -1.88
N LEU A 540 -11.32 -34.54 -3.12
CA LEU A 540 -11.68 -33.18 -3.47
C LEU A 540 -13.08 -33.19 -4.08
N LEU A 541 -14.01 -32.47 -3.45
CA LEU A 541 -15.35 -32.24 -3.97
C LEU A 541 -15.33 -31.00 -4.87
N GLN A 542 -15.95 -31.10 -6.04
CA GLN A 542 -16.12 -30.01 -6.99
C GLN A 542 -17.53 -29.40 -6.87
N GLU A 543 -17.72 -28.17 -7.35
CA GLU A 543 -19.03 -27.48 -7.35
C GLU A 543 -20.13 -28.27 -8.09
N ASN A 544 -19.76 -29.02 -9.13
CA ASN A 544 -20.68 -29.89 -9.87
C ASN A 544 -21.08 -31.18 -9.10
N GLY A 545 -20.60 -31.35 -7.86
CA GLY A 545 -20.89 -32.49 -6.99
C GLY A 545 -20.01 -33.72 -7.22
N SER A 546 -19.12 -33.69 -8.22
CA SER A 546 -18.17 -34.78 -8.45
C SER A 546 -17.07 -34.80 -7.38
N CYS A 547 -16.60 -36.00 -7.03
CA CYS A 547 -15.60 -36.22 -6.00
C CYS A 547 -14.45 -37.04 -6.59
N GLN A 548 -13.23 -36.52 -6.52
CA GLN A 548 -12.03 -37.17 -7.07
C GLN A 548 -10.94 -37.36 -6.00
N PRO A 549 -10.09 -38.39 -6.10
CA PRO A 549 -8.97 -38.57 -5.18
C PRO A 549 -8.06 -37.34 -5.20
N LEU A 550 -7.57 -36.91 -4.04
CA LEU A 550 -6.68 -35.77 -3.96
C LEU A 550 -5.29 -36.15 -4.51
N ALA A 551 -4.80 -35.43 -5.52
CA ALA A 551 -3.47 -35.64 -6.08
C ALA A 551 -2.36 -35.38 -5.04
N ALA A 552 -1.26 -36.13 -5.11
CA ALA A 552 -0.17 -36.08 -4.14
C ALA A 552 0.47 -34.68 -4.05
N GLU A 553 0.67 -34.00 -5.19
CA GLU A 553 1.23 -32.66 -5.24
C GLU A 553 0.29 -31.64 -4.58
N ARG A 554 -1.02 -31.77 -4.80
CA ARG A 554 -2.04 -30.90 -4.20
C ARG A 554 -2.18 -31.16 -2.71
N ALA A 555 -2.15 -32.42 -2.28
CA ALA A 555 -2.13 -32.80 -0.87
C ALA A 555 -0.91 -32.22 -0.13
N LEU A 556 0.25 -32.21 -0.78
CA LEU A 556 1.48 -31.63 -0.24
C LEU A 556 1.37 -30.11 -0.06
N GLN A 557 0.84 -29.40 -1.07
CA GLN A 557 0.60 -27.95 -0.97
C GLN A 557 -0.30 -27.59 0.21
N ILE A 558 -1.29 -28.44 0.50
CA ILE A 558 -2.18 -28.29 1.65
C ILE A 558 -1.36 -28.53 2.93
N VAL A 559 -0.64 -29.66 3.06
CA VAL A 559 0.13 -29.98 4.28
C VAL A 559 1.21 -28.92 4.63
N ASP A 560 1.86 -28.30 3.64
CA ASP A 560 3.03 -27.44 3.86
C ASP A 560 2.69 -26.03 4.39
N ARG A 561 1.44 -25.55 4.23
CA ARG A 561 1.09 -24.13 4.34
C ARG A 561 0.04 -23.86 5.42
N TYR A 562 0.42 -23.93 6.70
CA TYR A 562 -0.48 -23.68 7.85
C TYR A 562 -1.79 -24.50 7.87
N ALA A 563 -2.01 -25.46 6.96
CA ALA A 563 -3.31 -26.10 6.76
C ALA A 563 -3.64 -27.22 7.74
N GLN A 564 -2.61 -27.78 8.37
CA GLN A 564 -2.78 -28.73 9.47
C GLN A 564 -3.47 -28.08 10.69
N PHE A 565 -3.45 -26.74 10.82
CA PHE A 565 -4.14 -26.04 11.89
C PHE A 565 -5.66 -26.04 11.65
N GLY A 566 -6.33 -27.07 12.17
CA GLY A 566 -7.78 -27.23 12.12
C GLY A 566 -8.25 -28.60 11.65
N LEU A 567 -7.36 -29.41 11.08
CA LEU A 567 -7.63 -30.80 10.74
C LEU A 567 -7.36 -31.70 11.95
N SER A 568 -8.25 -32.66 12.19
CA SER A 568 -8.05 -33.70 13.21
C SER A 568 -6.91 -34.65 12.82
N GLU A 569 -6.34 -35.36 13.80
CA GLU A 569 -5.26 -36.34 13.55
C GLU A 569 -5.63 -37.36 12.46
N ALA A 570 -6.89 -37.81 12.44
CA ALA A 570 -7.37 -38.73 11.42
C ALA A 570 -7.39 -38.13 10.00
N GLN A 571 -7.70 -36.84 9.87
CA GLN A 571 -7.71 -36.13 8.59
C GLN A 571 -6.29 -35.84 8.09
N GLN A 572 -5.38 -35.51 9.01
CA GLN A 572 -3.96 -35.35 8.70
C GLN A 572 -3.35 -36.67 8.20
N ALA A 573 -3.68 -37.79 8.84
CA ALA A 573 -3.24 -39.11 8.38
C ALA A 573 -3.76 -39.42 6.95
N CYS A 574 -5.00 -39.05 6.63
CA CYS A 574 -5.55 -39.22 5.28
C CYS A 574 -4.80 -38.38 4.23
N LEU A 575 -4.39 -37.15 4.56
CA LEU A 575 -3.57 -36.32 3.66
C LEU A 575 -2.19 -36.92 3.45
N GLN A 576 -1.55 -37.43 4.51
CA GLN A 576 -0.24 -38.09 4.43
C GLN A 576 -0.29 -39.39 3.62
N ASN A 577 -1.36 -40.17 3.74
CA ASN A 577 -1.54 -41.36 2.91
C ASN A 577 -1.72 -41.02 1.43
N SER A 578 -2.25 -39.83 1.12
CA SER A 578 -2.45 -39.36 -0.24
C SER A 578 -1.15 -38.85 -0.92
N THR A 579 -0.06 -38.67 -0.16
CA THR A 579 1.24 -38.15 -0.67
C THR A 579 2.33 -39.21 -0.87
N GLY A 580 2.20 -40.43 -0.32
CA GLY A 580 3.12 -41.55 -0.56
C GLY A 580 4.59 -41.28 -0.17
N ASP A 581 5.54 -41.75 -0.99
CA ASP A 581 6.99 -41.63 -0.76
C ASP A 581 7.52 -40.18 -0.85
N LEU A 582 6.77 -39.29 -1.52
CA LEU A 582 7.13 -37.89 -1.73
C LEU A 582 7.23 -37.11 -0.41
N TRP A 583 6.28 -37.34 0.51
CA TRP A 583 6.31 -36.74 1.84
C TRP A 583 7.51 -37.22 2.67
N GLN A 584 7.85 -38.51 2.57
CA GLN A 584 9.00 -39.07 3.29
C GLN A 584 10.33 -38.46 2.81
N ALA A 585 10.45 -38.20 1.50
CA ALA A 585 11.63 -37.57 0.90
C ALA A 585 11.84 -36.15 1.43
N LEU A 586 10.75 -35.37 1.54
CA LEU A 586 10.77 -33.98 2.01
C LEU A 586 10.94 -33.87 3.53
N ASP A 587 10.29 -34.73 4.33
CA ASP A 587 10.48 -34.75 5.79
C ASP A 587 11.93 -35.10 6.14
N ALA A 588 12.50 -36.12 5.47
CA ALA A 588 13.89 -36.50 5.64
C ALA A 588 14.84 -35.34 5.29
N HIS A 589 14.60 -34.66 4.16
CA HIS A 589 15.39 -33.50 3.74
C HIS A 589 15.29 -32.35 4.75
N ARG A 590 14.08 -31.96 5.15
CA ARG A 590 13.83 -30.88 6.13
C ARG A 590 14.54 -31.15 7.46
N ARG A 591 14.38 -32.35 8.00
CA ARG A 591 15.03 -32.73 9.27
C ARG A 591 16.54 -32.83 9.12
N GLY A 592 17.02 -33.25 7.95
CA GLY A 592 18.43 -33.24 7.58
C GLY A 592 19.01 -31.83 7.56
N LEU A 593 18.31 -30.87 6.94
CA LEU A 593 18.71 -29.46 6.87
C LEU A 593 18.75 -28.81 8.26
N VAL A 594 17.74 -29.06 9.11
CA VAL A 594 17.73 -28.56 10.49
C VAL A 594 18.92 -29.10 11.28
N ALA A 595 19.26 -30.39 11.13
CA ALA A 595 20.44 -30.97 11.76
C ALA A 595 21.74 -30.37 11.19
N LEU A 596 21.80 -30.13 9.88
CA LEU A 596 22.95 -29.52 9.21
C LEU A 596 23.21 -28.08 9.69
N GLN A 597 22.16 -27.26 9.81
CA GLN A 597 22.24 -25.90 10.35
C GLN A 597 22.68 -25.88 11.82
N ALA A 598 22.29 -26.90 12.59
CA ALA A 598 22.77 -27.10 13.96
C ALA A 598 24.19 -27.70 14.03
N GLN A 599 24.85 -27.92 12.89
CA GLN A 599 26.15 -28.58 12.75
C GLN A 599 26.20 -30.01 13.36
N ASP A 600 25.05 -30.66 13.49
CA ASP A 600 24.92 -32.07 13.91
C ASP A 600 25.03 -32.98 12.68
N TYR A 601 26.26 -33.10 12.16
CA TYR A 601 26.53 -33.85 10.93
C TYR A 601 26.23 -35.35 11.07
N ALA A 602 26.33 -35.90 12.28
CA ALA A 602 26.03 -37.31 12.56
C ALA A 602 24.54 -37.62 12.36
N LYS A 603 23.67 -36.67 12.72
CA LYS A 603 22.23 -36.76 12.51
C LYS A 603 21.83 -36.33 11.09
N ALA A 604 22.47 -35.31 10.52
CA ALA A 604 22.15 -34.78 9.20
C ALA A 604 22.43 -35.80 8.08
N ARG A 605 23.58 -36.49 8.12
CA ARG A 605 24.02 -37.40 7.04
C ARG A 605 22.99 -38.49 6.67
N PRO A 606 22.50 -39.33 7.60
CA PRO A 606 21.56 -40.40 7.24
C PRO A 606 20.22 -39.84 6.73
N LEU A 607 19.80 -38.65 7.19
CA LEU A 607 18.57 -38.00 6.75
C LEU A 607 18.70 -37.46 5.32
N LEU A 608 19.82 -36.80 5.00
CA LEU A 608 20.08 -36.29 3.65
C LEU A 608 20.30 -37.42 2.64
N LEU A 609 21.02 -38.49 3.01
CA LEU A 609 21.15 -39.69 2.16
C LEU A 609 19.79 -40.34 1.91
N ARG A 610 18.93 -40.44 2.92
CA ARG A 610 17.58 -40.98 2.76
C ARG A 610 16.73 -40.13 1.83
N ALA A 611 16.82 -38.80 1.94
CA ALA A 611 16.12 -37.90 1.03
C ALA A 611 16.57 -38.08 -0.43
N VAL A 612 17.89 -38.22 -0.64
CA VAL A 612 18.48 -38.51 -1.96
C VAL A 612 18.02 -39.86 -2.51
N GLU A 613 18.01 -40.92 -1.70
CA GLU A 613 17.50 -42.25 -2.10
C GLU A 613 16.03 -42.20 -2.54
N LEU A 614 15.24 -41.33 -1.90
CA LEU A 614 13.83 -41.11 -2.20
C LEU A 614 13.60 -40.12 -3.37
N GLY A 615 14.67 -39.68 -4.05
CA GLY A 615 14.58 -38.87 -5.25
C GLY A 615 14.49 -37.36 -5.03
N ASN A 616 14.73 -36.86 -3.81
CA ASN A 616 14.81 -35.42 -3.56
C ASN A 616 16.12 -34.86 -4.15
N SER A 617 16.01 -34.05 -5.21
CA SER A 617 17.15 -33.45 -5.91
C SER A 617 17.85 -32.35 -5.11
N ASP A 618 17.12 -31.61 -4.29
CA ASP A 618 17.67 -30.50 -3.49
C ASP A 618 18.55 -31.02 -2.34
N ALA A 619 18.24 -32.23 -1.84
CA ALA A 619 19.06 -32.91 -0.83
C ALA A 619 20.50 -33.20 -1.31
N PHE A 620 20.76 -33.25 -2.63
CA PHE A 620 22.13 -33.38 -3.16
C PHE A 620 22.98 -32.13 -2.86
N ASN A 621 22.40 -30.93 -2.89
CA ASN A 621 23.14 -29.70 -2.55
C ASN A 621 23.60 -29.73 -1.09
N ASP A 622 22.68 -30.06 -0.18
CA ASP A 622 22.96 -30.04 1.25
C ASP A 622 23.90 -31.17 1.67
N LEU A 623 23.84 -32.31 0.99
CA LEU A 623 24.83 -33.37 1.12
C LEU A 623 26.22 -32.91 0.66
N GLY A 624 26.30 -32.13 -0.42
CA GLY A 624 27.55 -31.52 -0.88
C GLY A 624 28.15 -30.56 0.16
N CYS A 625 27.33 -29.69 0.74
CA CYS A 625 27.76 -28.81 1.84
C CYS A 625 28.27 -29.61 3.06
N LEU A 626 27.59 -30.70 3.42
CA LEU A 626 28.02 -31.59 4.51
C LEU A 626 29.39 -32.21 4.21
N LEU A 627 29.59 -32.74 3.00
CA LEU A 627 30.86 -33.36 2.60
C LEU A 627 32.02 -32.37 2.62
N GLU A 628 31.78 -31.13 2.19
CA GLU A 628 32.78 -30.05 2.24
C GLU A 628 33.17 -29.70 3.68
N HIS A 629 32.18 -29.44 4.55
CA HIS A 629 32.43 -28.86 5.87
C HIS A 629 32.78 -29.89 6.95
N ALA A 630 32.15 -31.07 6.91
CA ALA A 630 32.33 -32.11 7.93
C ALA A 630 33.44 -33.11 7.57
N ASP A 631 33.53 -33.50 6.29
CA ASP A 631 34.44 -34.57 5.85
C ASP A 631 35.68 -34.04 5.13
N GLN A 632 35.69 -32.76 4.74
CA GLN A 632 36.70 -32.17 3.86
C GLN A 632 36.86 -32.96 2.54
N ASP A 633 35.79 -33.64 2.11
CA ASP A 633 35.72 -34.35 0.84
C ASP A 633 35.23 -33.42 -0.26
N TYR A 634 36.12 -32.52 -0.70
CA TYR A 634 35.82 -31.53 -1.73
C TYR A 634 35.49 -32.17 -3.09
N ALA A 635 36.05 -33.34 -3.39
CA ALA A 635 35.76 -34.06 -4.64
C ALA A 635 34.35 -34.67 -4.62
N GLY A 636 33.95 -35.25 -3.48
CA GLY A 636 32.58 -35.72 -3.24
C GLY A 636 31.57 -34.58 -3.23
N ALA A 637 31.91 -33.43 -2.63
CA ALA A 637 31.08 -32.23 -2.62
C ALA A 637 30.82 -31.71 -4.04
N LEU A 638 31.89 -31.56 -4.85
CA LEU A 638 31.80 -31.14 -6.25
C LEU A 638 30.87 -32.06 -7.06
N ALA A 639 30.98 -33.38 -6.89
CA ALA A 639 30.12 -34.35 -7.57
C ALA A 639 28.64 -34.22 -7.15
N CYS A 640 28.37 -33.92 -5.87
CA CYS A 640 27.02 -33.70 -5.37
C CYS A 640 26.43 -32.39 -5.94
N PHE A 641 27.20 -31.31 -5.94
CA PHE A 641 26.77 -30.03 -6.54
C PHE A 641 26.52 -30.16 -8.04
N GLN A 642 27.32 -30.94 -8.77
CA GLN A 642 27.08 -31.20 -10.19
C GLN A 642 25.73 -31.89 -10.41
N ARG A 643 25.44 -32.95 -9.66
CA ARG A 643 24.16 -33.67 -9.79
C ARG A 643 22.95 -32.82 -9.41
N ALA A 644 23.07 -32.00 -8.36
CA ALA A 644 22.02 -31.06 -7.97
C ALA A 644 21.80 -29.97 -9.05
N SER A 645 22.89 -29.45 -9.63
CA SER A 645 22.83 -28.47 -10.72
C SER A 645 22.26 -29.08 -12.01
N ASP A 646 22.60 -30.32 -12.35
CA ASP A 646 22.03 -31.03 -13.51
C ASP A 646 20.52 -31.26 -13.34
N ALA A 647 20.05 -31.39 -12.10
CA ALA A 647 18.63 -31.46 -11.75
C ALA A 647 17.93 -30.08 -11.69
N GLY A 648 18.64 -28.99 -12.01
CA GLY A 648 18.07 -27.64 -12.10
C GLY A 648 18.28 -26.74 -10.88
N SER A 649 18.99 -27.20 -9.84
CA SER A 649 19.21 -26.38 -8.63
C SER A 649 20.09 -25.16 -8.93
N ALA A 650 19.54 -23.96 -8.71
CA ALA A 650 20.23 -22.69 -8.88
C ALA A 650 21.31 -22.47 -7.80
N LEU A 651 21.04 -22.91 -6.57
CA LEU A 651 21.99 -22.85 -5.45
C LEU A 651 23.21 -23.74 -5.69
N ALA A 652 23.00 -24.96 -6.20
CA ALA A 652 24.09 -25.86 -6.54
C ALA A 652 24.96 -25.31 -7.68
N ALA A 653 24.36 -24.66 -8.68
CA ALA A 653 25.11 -23.96 -9.73
C ALA A 653 26.01 -22.86 -9.15
N ARG A 654 25.52 -22.08 -8.17
CA ARG A 654 26.36 -21.09 -7.47
C ARG A 654 27.53 -21.75 -6.72
N ASN A 655 27.29 -22.87 -6.05
CA ASN A 655 28.35 -23.58 -5.31
C ASN A 655 29.40 -24.19 -6.25
N LEU A 656 29.02 -24.68 -7.43
CA LEU A 656 29.98 -25.07 -8.47
C LEU A 656 30.85 -23.89 -8.91
N GLY A 657 30.25 -22.71 -9.10
CA GLY A 657 30.98 -21.50 -9.42
C GLY A 657 32.08 -21.20 -8.39
N TYR A 658 31.75 -21.33 -7.10
CA TYR A 658 32.70 -21.16 -6.00
C TYR A 658 33.82 -22.21 -6.02
N CYS A 659 33.47 -23.49 -6.21
CA CYS A 659 34.47 -24.56 -6.28
C CYS A 659 35.48 -24.34 -7.41
N TYR A 660 35.01 -23.94 -8.60
CA TYR A 660 35.88 -23.65 -9.75
C TYR A 660 36.70 -22.39 -9.56
N LEU A 661 36.19 -21.36 -8.88
CA LEU A 661 36.96 -20.13 -8.63
C LEU A 661 38.15 -20.42 -7.71
N HIS A 662 37.92 -21.13 -6.61
CA HIS A 662 38.93 -21.38 -5.58
C HIS A 662 39.70 -22.69 -5.74
N GLY A 663 39.34 -23.53 -6.73
CA GLY A 663 39.96 -24.84 -6.94
C GLY A 663 39.64 -25.84 -5.82
N GLN A 664 38.44 -25.80 -5.26
CA GLN A 664 37.99 -26.80 -4.29
C GLN A 664 37.54 -28.06 -5.03
N GLY A 665 38.21 -29.19 -4.76
CA GLY A 665 37.90 -30.48 -5.40
C GLY A 665 38.25 -30.55 -6.89
N CYS A 666 38.76 -29.47 -7.48
CA CYS A 666 39.15 -29.35 -8.89
C CYS A 666 40.30 -28.35 -9.06
N THR A 667 40.83 -28.21 -10.27
CA THR A 667 41.78 -27.12 -10.60
C THR A 667 41.03 -25.80 -10.76
N SER A 668 41.54 -24.70 -10.18
CA SER A 668 40.95 -23.37 -10.33
C SER A 668 40.79 -23.00 -11.82
N ASP A 669 39.57 -22.64 -12.18
CA ASP A 669 39.15 -22.26 -13.54
C ASP A 669 38.12 -21.12 -13.45
N PRO A 670 38.57 -19.86 -13.53
CA PRO A 670 37.69 -18.69 -13.50
C PRO A 670 36.67 -18.64 -14.65
N ALA A 671 36.94 -19.28 -15.78
CA ALA A 671 36.00 -19.31 -16.91
C ALA A 671 34.82 -20.26 -16.63
N GLN A 672 35.10 -21.41 -16.03
CA GLN A 672 34.05 -22.30 -15.52
C GLN A 672 33.29 -21.67 -14.36
N ALA A 673 33.98 -20.99 -13.43
CA ALA A 673 33.32 -20.26 -12.35
C ALA A 673 32.29 -19.26 -12.89
N ARG A 674 32.67 -18.47 -13.90
CA ARG A 674 31.78 -17.53 -14.59
C ARG A 674 30.57 -18.25 -15.21
N HIS A 675 30.78 -19.36 -15.92
CA HIS A 675 29.69 -20.12 -16.53
C HIS A 675 28.65 -20.58 -15.50
N TYR A 676 29.10 -21.15 -14.39
CA TYR A 676 28.20 -21.68 -13.37
C TYR A 676 27.50 -20.58 -12.56
N TYR A 677 28.14 -19.44 -12.29
CA TYR A 677 27.45 -18.30 -11.68
C TYR A 677 26.41 -17.67 -12.63
N GLN A 678 26.67 -17.63 -13.96
CA GLN A 678 25.67 -17.21 -14.95
C GLN A 678 24.46 -18.16 -14.95
N LEU A 679 24.73 -19.47 -14.98
CA LEU A 679 23.68 -20.49 -14.93
C LEU A 679 22.84 -20.40 -13.64
N ALA A 680 23.47 -20.09 -12.50
CA ALA A 680 22.77 -19.87 -11.23
C ALA A 680 21.82 -18.66 -11.31
N SER A 681 22.29 -17.55 -11.89
CA SER A 681 21.49 -16.35 -12.12
C SER A 681 20.29 -16.59 -13.05
N GLU A 682 20.50 -17.28 -14.18
CA GLU A 682 19.44 -17.63 -15.14
C GLU A 682 18.34 -18.50 -14.52
N ARG A 683 18.70 -19.31 -13.53
CA ARG A 683 17.77 -20.15 -12.76
C ARG A 683 17.17 -19.45 -11.53
N GLY A 684 17.37 -18.14 -11.41
CA GLY A 684 16.75 -17.30 -10.38
C GLY A 684 17.52 -17.18 -9.06
N HIS A 685 18.77 -17.66 -8.97
CA HIS A 685 19.60 -17.43 -7.78
C HIS A 685 20.15 -16.00 -7.77
N ARG A 686 19.39 -15.10 -7.15
CA ARG A 686 19.63 -13.65 -7.16
C ARG A 686 21.04 -13.24 -6.69
N ALA A 687 21.54 -13.84 -5.61
CA ALA A 687 22.88 -13.55 -5.09
C ALA A 687 24.04 -13.99 -6.01
N ALA A 688 23.77 -14.77 -7.07
CA ALA A 688 24.80 -15.14 -8.05
C ALA A 688 25.28 -13.92 -8.86
N HIS A 689 24.46 -12.87 -8.96
CA HIS A 689 24.87 -11.61 -9.60
C HIS A 689 26.04 -10.94 -8.88
N LEU A 690 26.07 -11.00 -7.55
CA LEU A 690 27.17 -10.42 -6.77
C LEU A 690 28.49 -11.14 -7.04
N GLU A 691 28.46 -12.48 -7.07
CA GLU A 691 29.64 -13.31 -7.34
C GLU A 691 30.18 -13.11 -8.76
N LEU A 692 29.28 -12.95 -9.74
CA LEU A 692 29.65 -12.58 -11.11
C LEU A 692 30.32 -11.21 -11.16
N ALA A 693 29.75 -10.24 -10.46
CA ALA A 693 30.26 -8.88 -10.46
C ALA A 693 31.67 -8.81 -9.86
N ARG A 694 31.89 -9.47 -8.73
CA ARG A 694 33.22 -9.63 -8.09
C ARG A 694 34.23 -10.30 -9.01
N LEU A 695 33.85 -11.43 -9.62
CA LEU A 695 34.71 -12.16 -10.53
C LEU A 695 35.18 -11.31 -11.72
N LEU A 696 34.31 -10.45 -12.23
CA LEU A 696 34.61 -9.53 -13.32
C LEU A 696 35.42 -8.31 -12.89
N PHE A 697 35.39 -7.95 -11.60
CA PHE A 697 35.96 -6.73 -11.03
C PHE A 697 37.32 -6.93 -10.35
N ASP A 698 37.52 -8.00 -9.56
CA ASP A 698 38.63 -8.16 -8.61
C ASP A 698 39.96 -8.70 -9.20
N GLN A 699 40.05 -8.95 -10.52
CA GLN A 699 41.29 -9.43 -11.13
C GLN A 699 42.17 -8.27 -11.61
N GLU A 700 43.50 -8.32 -11.39
CA GLU A 700 44.46 -7.37 -12.00
C GLU A 700 45.35 -8.06 -13.07
N PRO A 701 45.37 -7.56 -14.32
CA PRO A 701 44.45 -6.56 -14.86
C PRO A 701 43.01 -7.13 -14.95
N PRO A 702 41.98 -6.28 -14.94
CA PRO A 702 40.59 -6.72 -15.02
C PRO A 702 40.40 -7.58 -16.26
N VAL A 703 40.01 -8.84 -16.02
CA VAL A 703 39.75 -9.83 -17.07
C VAL A 703 38.34 -9.66 -17.65
N GLY A 704 37.50 -8.83 -17.00
CA GLY A 704 36.11 -8.57 -17.35
C GLY A 704 35.84 -7.22 -17.99
N ASP A 705 34.65 -7.12 -18.58
CA ASP A 705 34.07 -5.88 -19.07
C ASP A 705 33.51 -5.08 -17.87
N PRO A 706 34.05 -3.89 -17.55
CA PRO A 706 33.57 -3.07 -16.43
C PRO A 706 32.10 -2.69 -16.57
N ASP A 707 31.54 -2.68 -17.79
CA ASP A 707 30.13 -2.43 -18.01
C ASP A 707 29.26 -3.62 -17.64
N LEU A 708 29.77 -4.83 -17.87
CA LEU A 708 29.13 -6.07 -17.43
C LEU A 708 29.22 -6.25 -15.91
N ALA A 709 30.35 -5.86 -15.30
CA ALA A 709 30.49 -5.83 -13.84
C ALA A 709 29.47 -4.87 -13.21
N LEU A 710 29.31 -3.67 -13.79
CA LEU A 710 28.29 -2.71 -13.34
C LEU A 710 26.87 -3.28 -13.44
N GLN A 711 26.51 -3.91 -14.57
CA GLN A 711 25.19 -4.52 -14.74
C GLN A 711 24.89 -5.56 -13.65
N HIS A 712 25.87 -6.40 -13.32
CA HIS A 712 25.69 -7.44 -12.31
C HIS A 712 25.68 -6.88 -10.88
N TYR A 713 26.48 -5.85 -10.55
CA TYR A 713 26.37 -5.17 -9.25
C TYR A 713 25.01 -4.45 -9.10
N LEU A 714 24.45 -3.87 -10.17
CA LEU A 714 23.11 -3.26 -10.13
C LEU A 714 22.00 -4.31 -9.98
N ALA A 715 22.14 -5.48 -10.61
CA ALA A 715 21.22 -6.59 -10.41
C ALA A 715 21.27 -7.12 -8.97
N ALA A 716 22.48 -7.29 -8.41
CA ALA A 716 22.66 -7.68 -7.01
C ALA A 716 22.02 -6.66 -6.05
N TRP A 717 22.24 -5.37 -6.28
CA TRP A 717 21.63 -4.27 -5.54
C TRP A 717 20.09 -4.31 -5.53
N ARG A 718 19.47 -4.54 -6.70
CA ARG A 718 18.00 -4.65 -6.83
C ARG A 718 17.42 -5.83 -6.06
N PHE A 719 18.19 -6.91 -5.92
CA PHE A 719 17.74 -8.12 -5.24
C PHE A 719 18.07 -8.18 -3.75
N GLY A 720 18.62 -7.10 -3.18
CA GLY A 720 18.83 -6.96 -1.74
C GLY A 720 20.29 -7.07 -1.27
N GLU A 721 21.25 -7.33 -2.17
CA GLU A 721 22.69 -7.43 -1.85
C GLU A 721 23.37 -6.04 -1.87
N ARG A 722 22.81 -5.08 -1.11
CA ARG A 722 23.17 -3.66 -1.20
C ARG A 722 24.51 -3.35 -0.52
N ASP A 723 24.74 -3.92 0.65
CA ASP A 723 25.94 -3.65 1.48
C ASP A 723 27.24 -3.98 0.74
N GLU A 724 27.28 -5.18 0.14
CA GLU A 724 28.46 -5.68 -0.55
C GLU A 724 28.65 -5.06 -1.95
N SER A 725 27.64 -4.36 -2.49
CA SER A 725 27.67 -3.73 -3.82
C SER A 725 27.96 -2.22 -3.78
N ALA A 726 27.63 -1.53 -2.69
CA ALA A 726 27.62 -0.06 -2.61
C ALA A 726 28.97 0.60 -2.95
N ASN A 727 30.07 0.15 -2.34
CA ASN A 727 31.40 0.72 -2.60
C ASN A 727 31.87 0.49 -4.04
N HIS A 728 31.55 -0.68 -4.61
CA HIS A 728 31.93 -1.05 -5.97
C HIS A 728 31.12 -0.26 -7.00
N LEU A 729 29.81 -0.10 -6.78
CA LEU A 729 28.95 0.76 -7.60
C LEU A 729 29.41 2.21 -7.57
N GLY A 730 29.69 2.75 -6.37
CA GLY A 730 30.21 4.12 -6.21
C GLY A 730 31.50 4.33 -7.00
N TRP A 731 32.43 3.37 -6.93
CA TRP A 731 33.68 3.44 -7.67
C TRP A 731 33.51 3.33 -9.18
N LEU A 732 32.69 2.40 -9.66
CA LEU A 732 32.42 2.19 -11.09
C LEU A 732 31.79 3.44 -11.72
N TYR A 733 30.84 4.08 -11.03
CA TYR A 733 30.26 5.34 -11.51
C TYR A 733 31.25 6.51 -11.42
N GLU A 734 32.13 6.55 -10.42
CA GLU A 734 33.18 7.57 -10.36
C GLU A 734 34.19 7.43 -11.52
N GLN A 735 34.57 6.20 -11.90
CA GLN A 735 35.43 5.97 -13.07
C GLN A 735 34.77 6.39 -14.39
N ARG A 736 33.45 6.38 -14.44
CA ARG A 736 32.66 6.86 -15.58
C ARG A 736 32.38 8.36 -15.54
N GLU A 737 32.92 9.05 -14.54
CA GLU A 737 32.67 10.48 -14.29
C GLU A 737 31.19 10.82 -14.01
N ASP A 738 30.37 9.81 -13.70
CA ASP A 738 29.00 9.99 -13.20
C ASP A 738 29.05 10.18 -11.67
N TYR A 739 29.49 11.36 -11.29
CA TYR A 739 29.71 11.71 -9.89
C TYR A 739 28.42 11.78 -9.07
N ALA A 740 27.26 11.99 -9.69
CA ALA A 740 25.98 12.00 -9.00
C ALA A 740 25.60 10.60 -8.52
N GLN A 741 25.71 9.59 -9.39
CA GLN A 741 25.52 8.19 -9.00
C GLN A 741 26.62 7.70 -8.07
N ALA A 742 27.88 8.08 -8.31
CA ALA A 742 28.98 7.73 -7.43
C ALA A 742 28.74 8.21 -5.99
N GLN A 743 28.32 9.47 -5.84
CA GLN A 743 28.03 10.07 -4.55
C GLN A 743 26.88 9.35 -3.84
N ARG A 744 25.82 8.99 -4.56
CA ARG A 744 24.69 8.24 -4.01
C ARG A 744 25.14 6.91 -3.39
N TYR A 745 25.84 6.07 -4.14
CA TYR A 745 26.25 4.75 -3.63
C TYR A 745 27.29 4.86 -2.52
N TYR A 746 28.15 5.88 -2.53
CA TYR A 746 29.05 6.17 -1.41
C TYR A 746 28.30 6.67 -0.17
N GLN A 747 27.24 7.48 -0.31
CA GLN A 747 26.40 7.89 0.82
C GLN A 747 25.71 6.68 1.46
N HIS A 748 25.20 5.75 0.66
CA HIS A 748 24.65 4.50 1.16
C HIS A 748 25.71 3.68 1.92
N ALA A 749 26.91 3.54 1.37
CA ALA A 749 28.01 2.84 2.01
C ALA A 749 28.47 3.50 3.34
N ILE A 750 28.30 4.83 3.48
CA ILE A 750 28.55 5.54 4.73
C ILE A 750 27.52 5.16 5.80
N GLY A 751 26.24 5.02 5.43
CA GLY A 751 25.19 4.54 6.34
C GLY A 751 25.50 3.17 6.96
N LEU A 752 26.27 2.36 6.23
CA LEU A 752 26.75 1.03 6.64
C LEU A 752 28.11 1.06 7.37
N GLY A 753 28.70 2.25 7.56
CA GLY A 753 29.95 2.43 8.32
C GLY A 753 31.24 2.21 7.52
N HIS A 754 31.22 2.25 6.19
CA HIS A 754 32.41 2.02 5.37
C HIS A 754 33.31 3.27 5.21
N GLY A 755 34.53 3.24 5.75
CA GLY A 755 35.50 4.34 5.66
C GLY A 755 36.04 4.64 4.26
N TYR A 756 35.98 3.65 3.36
CA TYR A 756 36.32 3.83 1.95
C TYR A 756 35.47 4.93 1.29
N ALA A 757 34.15 4.92 1.54
CA ALA A 757 33.23 5.88 0.97
C ALA A 757 33.46 7.31 1.48
N HIS A 758 33.74 7.48 2.78
CA HIS A 758 34.15 8.76 3.35
C HIS A 758 35.40 9.33 2.66
N TRP A 759 36.41 8.49 2.39
CA TRP A 759 37.61 8.93 1.68
C TRP A 759 37.29 9.41 0.26
N ARG A 760 36.47 8.67 -0.49
CA ARG A 760 36.09 9.03 -1.87
C ARG A 760 35.29 10.33 -1.91
N LEU A 761 34.27 10.49 -1.07
CA LEU A 761 33.51 11.74 -0.98
C LEU A 761 34.39 12.92 -0.54
N GLY A 762 35.33 12.72 0.38
CA GLY A 762 36.28 13.74 0.79
C GLY A 762 37.11 14.28 -0.37
N ARG A 763 37.59 13.39 -1.25
CA ARG A 763 38.30 13.79 -2.48
C ARG A 763 37.37 14.49 -3.48
N MET A 764 36.15 14.00 -3.66
CA MET A 764 35.19 14.64 -4.55
C MET A 764 34.91 16.09 -4.12
N GLN A 765 34.71 16.33 -2.82
CA GLN A 765 34.53 17.67 -2.26
C GLN A 765 35.80 18.53 -2.37
N GLN A 766 36.99 17.95 -2.24
CA GLN A 766 38.25 18.69 -2.32
C GLN A 766 38.56 19.17 -3.75
N TYR A 767 38.35 18.31 -4.74
CA TYR A 767 38.69 18.60 -6.13
C TYR A 767 37.50 19.11 -6.94
N GLY A 768 36.31 19.18 -6.33
CA GLY A 768 35.08 19.61 -6.98
C GLY A 768 34.58 18.64 -8.06
N LEU A 769 34.70 17.33 -7.79
CA LEU A 769 34.21 16.29 -8.70
C LEU A 769 32.70 16.11 -8.46
N GLY A 770 31.88 16.51 -9.44
CA GLY A 770 30.41 16.45 -9.34
C GLY A 770 29.76 17.50 -8.42
N CYS A 771 30.55 18.36 -7.78
CA CYS A 771 30.06 19.41 -6.90
C CYS A 771 31.05 20.59 -6.83
N PRO A 772 30.63 21.79 -6.39
CA PRO A 772 31.58 22.87 -6.11
C PRO A 772 32.58 22.44 -5.03
N SER A 773 33.87 22.71 -5.26
CA SER A 773 34.93 22.40 -4.27
C SER A 773 34.60 23.01 -2.91
N ASN A 774 34.49 22.15 -1.89
CA ASN A 774 34.21 22.52 -0.52
C ASN A 774 35.29 21.93 0.41
N PRO A 775 36.37 22.66 0.67
CA PRO A 775 37.47 22.18 1.50
C PRO A 775 37.04 21.94 2.96
N HIS A 776 35.99 22.59 3.46
CA HIS A 776 35.48 22.34 4.80
C HIS A 776 34.83 20.96 4.91
N LYS A 777 33.91 20.63 3.98
CA LYS A 777 33.26 19.31 3.92
C LYS A 777 34.25 18.21 3.58
N ALA A 778 35.20 18.49 2.69
CA ALA A 778 36.28 17.56 2.38
C ALA A 778 37.06 17.16 3.65
N ARG A 779 37.38 18.15 4.51
CA ARG A 779 38.08 17.91 5.77
C ARG A 779 37.27 17.02 6.70
N GLU A 780 35.98 17.25 6.86
CA GLU A 780 35.10 16.45 7.71
C GLU A 780 35.06 14.98 7.27
N HIS A 781 34.81 14.73 5.98
CA HIS A 781 34.80 13.36 5.44
C HIS A 781 36.16 12.69 5.53
N LEU A 782 37.25 13.38 5.20
CA LEU A 782 38.60 12.83 5.29
C LEU A 782 39.00 12.54 6.73
N GLN A 783 38.56 13.36 7.69
CA GLN A 783 38.83 13.12 9.10
C GLN A 783 38.12 11.84 9.60
N ILE A 784 36.85 11.64 9.25
CA ILE A 784 36.12 10.41 9.58
C ILE A 784 36.78 9.19 8.93
N ALA A 785 37.16 9.29 7.65
CA ALA A 785 37.88 8.22 6.97
C ALA A 785 39.19 7.84 7.69
N CYS A 786 39.95 8.84 8.13
CA CYS A 786 41.19 8.63 8.88
C CYS A 786 40.95 8.03 10.28
N GLU A 787 39.84 8.38 10.93
CA GLU A 787 39.42 7.80 12.22
C GLU A 787 38.96 6.35 12.05
N GLN A 788 38.41 5.99 10.89
CA GLN A 788 38.06 4.63 10.49
C GLN A 788 39.23 3.88 9.83
N GLU A 789 40.46 4.34 10.05
CA GLU A 789 41.71 3.71 9.56
C GLU A 789 41.82 3.55 8.04
N GLN A 790 41.06 4.33 7.25
CA GLN A 790 41.19 4.35 5.80
C GLN A 790 42.50 5.06 5.40
N GLU A 791 43.56 4.27 5.21
CA GLU A 791 44.94 4.79 5.06
C GLU A 791 45.10 5.79 3.90
N ALA A 792 44.38 5.57 2.81
CA ALA A 792 44.41 6.44 1.64
C ALA A 792 43.98 7.88 1.94
N ALA A 793 43.21 8.12 3.00
CA ALA A 793 42.75 9.45 3.39
C ALA A 793 43.80 10.29 4.15
N TYR A 794 44.81 9.66 4.77
CA TYR A 794 45.78 10.36 5.61
C TYR A 794 46.52 11.47 4.85
N LEU A 795 46.94 11.19 3.61
CA LEU A 795 47.68 12.14 2.79
C LEU A 795 46.80 13.30 2.31
N ASP A 796 45.54 13.01 1.96
CA ASP A 796 44.62 14.02 1.45
C ASP A 796 44.20 15.00 2.56
N LEU A 797 43.95 14.50 3.77
CA LEU A 797 43.68 15.35 4.94
C LEU A 797 44.90 16.22 5.29
N ALA A 798 46.10 15.64 5.25
CA ALA A 798 47.33 16.37 5.53
C ALA A 798 47.54 17.54 4.55
N LYS A 799 47.34 17.31 3.25
CA LYS A 799 47.43 18.37 2.21
C LYS A 799 46.45 19.51 2.47
N LEU A 800 45.24 19.17 2.87
CA LEU A 800 44.17 20.15 3.09
C LEU A 800 44.48 21.06 4.29
N LEU A 801 44.94 20.49 5.40
CA LEU A 801 45.28 21.24 6.62
C LEU A 801 46.54 22.11 6.49
N LEU A 802 47.48 21.74 5.60
CA LEU A 802 48.70 22.54 5.36
C LEU A 802 48.41 23.93 4.78
N GLY A 803 47.25 24.14 4.16
CA GLY A 803 46.81 25.43 3.65
C GLY A 803 46.38 26.43 4.74
N GLU A 804 46.19 25.97 5.99
CA GLU A 804 45.67 26.77 7.09
C GLU A 804 46.77 27.05 8.14
N ALA A 805 47.06 28.34 8.38
CA ALA A 805 48.11 28.74 9.33
C ALA A 805 47.86 28.25 10.77
N SER A 806 46.59 28.11 11.16
CA SER A 806 46.17 27.63 12.49
C SER A 806 46.27 26.11 12.67
N SER A 807 46.44 25.34 11.59
CA SER A 807 46.26 23.88 11.60
C SER A 807 47.54 23.10 11.27
N GLN A 808 48.70 23.78 11.21
CA GLN A 808 49.97 23.20 10.74
C GLN A 808 50.47 22.01 11.55
N GLU A 809 50.31 22.01 12.88
CA GLU A 809 50.79 20.90 13.72
C GLU A 809 49.98 19.61 13.48
N GLN A 810 48.66 19.74 13.33
CA GLN A 810 47.77 18.62 13.00
C GLN A 810 48.06 18.06 11.60
N ALA A 811 48.31 18.94 10.62
CA ALA A 811 48.65 18.55 9.25
C ALA A 811 49.91 17.68 9.19
N LEU A 812 50.94 18.02 9.97
CA LEU A 812 52.19 17.25 10.05
C LEU A 812 52.01 15.90 10.75
N GLY A 813 51.08 15.80 11.71
CA GLY A 813 50.70 14.55 12.36
C GLY A 813 50.10 13.54 11.36
N TRP A 814 49.17 13.99 10.52
CA TRP A 814 48.56 13.14 9.49
C TRP A 814 49.54 12.81 8.35
N LEU A 815 50.39 13.75 7.95
CA LEU A 815 51.43 13.49 6.95
C LEU A 815 52.41 12.41 7.42
N ARG A 816 52.73 12.39 8.72
CA ARG A 816 53.55 11.34 9.31
C ARG A 816 52.87 9.96 9.22
N LYS A 817 51.59 9.85 9.59
CA LYS A 817 50.82 8.61 9.43
C LYS A 817 50.78 8.14 7.97
N ALA A 818 50.59 9.06 7.03
CA ALA A 818 50.62 8.73 5.60
C ALA A 818 51.98 8.15 5.13
N VAL A 819 53.09 8.65 5.68
CA VAL A 819 54.43 8.11 5.42
C VAL A 819 54.62 6.72 6.05
N GLU A 820 54.15 6.54 7.29
CA GLU A 820 54.22 5.27 8.02
C GLU A 820 53.39 4.16 7.33
N SER A 821 52.20 4.48 6.80
CA SER A 821 51.35 3.59 5.98
C SER A 821 51.76 3.52 4.50
N ALA A 822 52.92 4.06 4.12
CA ALA A 822 53.44 4.04 2.74
C ALA A 822 52.45 4.57 1.66
N VAL A 823 51.59 5.53 2.02
CA VAL A 823 50.58 6.10 1.12
C VAL A 823 51.28 6.77 -0.08
N PRO A 824 50.88 6.46 -1.33
CA PRO A 824 51.50 7.03 -2.53
C PRO A 824 51.55 8.56 -2.52
N GLY A 825 52.74 9.13 -2.75
CA GLY A 825 52.96 10.59 -2.83
C GLY A 825 53.26 11.29 -1.49
N ALA A 826 53.15 10.61 -0.35
CA ALA A 826 53.41 11.23 0.96
C ALA A 826 54.86 11.69 1.14
N HIS A 827 55.83 10.85 0.74
CA HIS A 827 57.26 11.18 0.84
C HIS A 827 57.68 12.37 -0.03
N GLU A 828 57.06 12.54 -1.21
CA GLU A 828 57.39 13.65 -2.10
C GLU A 828 56.89 14.99 -1.56
N LEU A 829 55.70 15.00 -0.95
CA LEU A 829 55.16 16.19 -0.28
C LEU A 829 56.05 16.65 0.89
N VAL A 830 56.59 15.71 1.67
CA VAL A 830 57.55 16.03 2.75
C VAL A 830 58.81 16.71 2.19
N LYS A 831 59.38 16.17 1.09
CA LYS A 831 60.57 16.76 0.45
C LYS A 831 60.31 18.18 -0.05
N GLU A 832 59.13 18.43 -0.60
CA GLU A 832 58.74 19.75 -1.10
C GLU A 832 58.66 20.80 0.04
N LEU A 833 57.98 20.47 1.14
CA LEU A 833 57.84 21.36 2.30
C LEU A 833 59.20 21.71 2.94
N LEU A 834 60.15 20.77 2.98
CA LEU A 834 61.49 21.01 3.52
C LEU A 834 62.32 21.97 2.66
N ARG A 835 62.13 21.98 1.32
CA ARG A 835 62.84 22.89 0.41
C ARG A 835 62.40 24.35 0.58
N GLN A 836 61.17 24.59 1.05
CA GLN A 836 60.60 25.94 1.16
C GLN A 836 60.99 26.67 2.46
N GLN A 837 61.59 26.00 3.45
CA GLN A 837 62.00 26.64 4.72
C GLN A 837 63.42 27.25 4.68
N LYS A 838 63.55 28.53 5.08
CA LYS A 838 64.86 29.24 5.19
C LYS A 838 65.62 29.00 6.50
N LYS A 839 64.98 28.49 7.57
CA LYS A 839 65.60 28.07 8.85
C LYS A 839 64.87 26.83 9.39
N PRO A 840 65.55 25.93 10.12
CA PRO A 840 64.94 24.69 10.60
C PRO A 840 63.88 24.96 11.67
N GLY A 841 62.61 24.88 11.27
CA GLY A 841 61.45 24.91 12.16
C GLY A 841 61.01 23.50 12.60
N LEU A 842 59.75 23.39 13.04
CA LEU A 842 59.11 22.16 13.52
C LEU A 842 59.18 21.00 12.51
N LEU A 843 58.98 21.28 11.21
CA LEU A 843 59.13 20.35 10.08
C LEU A 843 60.51 19.67 10.03
N GLY A 844 61.57 20.43 10.28
CA GLY A 844 62.94 19.91 10.36
C GLY A 844 63.19 19.04 11.60
N ARG A 845 62.36 19.10 12.65
CA ARG A 845 62.46 18.19 13.80
C ARG A 845 61.69 16.89 13.59
N LEU A 846 60.54 16.96 12.90
CA LEU A 846 59.69 15.81 12.61
C LEU A 846 60.24 14.95 11.46
N PHE A 847 60.80 15.59 10.43
CA PHE A 847 61.26 14.91 9.20
C PHE A 847 62.74 15.20 8.87
N GLY A 848 63.38 16.12 9.59
CA GLY A 848 64.77 16.53 9.37
C GLY A 848 65.74 15.89 10.37
N ARG A 849 65.88 14.57 10.31
CA ARG A 849 67.20 13.97 10.49
C ARG A 849 67.48 13.16 9.24
N ARG A 850 68.62 13.46 8.63
CA ARG A 850 69.28 12.55 7.70
C ARG A 850 69.34 11.14 8.27
#